data_AF-A0A6J5GKW6-F1
#
_entry.id   AF-A0A6J5GKW6-F1
#
_cell.length_a   1.000
_cell.length_b   1.000
_cell.length_c   1.000
_cell.angle_alpha   90.00
_cell.angle_beta   90.00
_cell.angle_gamma   90.00
#
_symmetry.space_group_name_H-M   'P 1'
#
loop_
_entity.id
_entity.type
_entity.pdbx_description
1 polymer ?
#
loop_
_entity_poly.entity_id
_entity_poly.type
_entity_poly.pdbx_seq_one_letter_code
_entity_poly.pdbx_strand_id
1 'polypeptide(L)'
;MTSRPFALLPALALASWLAACTGGSSSNDVSPSAPPVAAPTSSDMFLIFPNPQLPPGATQLAQAQTLSEDYAKAYYAAIDPLNERDTLDKWKAANGFGSGTGTEVTAVFGDVRDLGYGRRMTARRDPARKTIAFLVENYLTSPGGAYGYTPQSLSAAIVKDTRWRIHYNAIEFSPRPGAGPNDAPFAKFFNFDPVTGQRKLTVDIDGRGSKAMPAVCFSCHGGRGDALDRNASGQLFYGSPLFAAWPGASNADGDAQARLQPFEVGNFDFSTMAGNTRADYEAALKLMNRFVMCSYPSAAGSGGNNCPDEPVFKREANVNEWQGGAANLIRNAYGGDGLPNDVYADTYMPVSWANNNPDLYRSVIARSCRACHMLRDDARSANNTDIHLDFDDYATFKNYAPLTRHYMIDLGTMPLAKIVYDNFWQTDGPEKLAQFLEQTLVPTPTEPLPIRDASGKVIQPGRPIADPGPLTRTVRMGWVPLRAVQTFNDAYSWTVVSAPAGIAPAAVPIENANTPQARFNATVPTGTYKVQLVTSRAGVKSDPATVEVFVSNDNTIGLFDQNTIRLAQINTILTRGTCFSCHSSPPSNPVPPVDFKSAPGQYERITSRINFSDTRLSKLLLKPAALVPHAGGSGPLGSFNSLANPGAADRVDYDNFVNWISNDAPQ
;
A
#
# COMPACT_ATOMS: atom_id res chain seq x y z
N MET A 1 5.83 -20.57 -94.69
CA MET A 1 6.17 -21.80 -93.94
C MET A 1 6.64 -21.39 -92.56
N THR A 2 6.20 -22.15 -91.55
CA THR A 2 6.65 -22.21 -90.14
C THR A 2 6.43 -21.02 -89.18
N SER A 3 5.73 -21.36 -88.08
CA SER A 3 5.72 -20.85 -86.68
C SER A 3 5.12 -19.47 -86.30
N ARG A 4 3.91 -19.50 -85.69
CA ARG A 4 3.53 -19.20 -84.26
C ARG A 4 4.08 -17.91 -83.55
N PRO A 5 3.42 -17.37 -82.49
CA PRO A 5 2.21 -16.52 -82.51
C PRO A 5 2.27 -15.28 -81.53
N PHE A 6 1.17 -14.52 -81.48
CA PHE A 6 0.57 -13.74 -80.36
C PHE A 6 1.29 -13.67 -78.99
N ALA A 7 1.30 -12.48 -78.37
CA ALA A 7 0.31 -12.07 -77.35
C ALA A 7 0.81 -10.94 -76.42
N LEU A 8 -0.04 -9.93 -76.24
CA LEU A 8 -0.36 -9.20 -75.00
C LEU A 8 0.52 -9.45 -73.74
N LEU A 9 1.18 -8.39 -73.25
CA LEU A 9 1.25 -7.92 -71.84
C LEU A 9 2.36 -6.84 -71.75
N PRO A 10 2.13 -5.70 -71.03
CA PRO A 10 2.15 -5.79 -69.59
C PRO A 10 1.03 -4.98 -68.91
N ALA A 11 -0.03 -5.69 -68.56
CA ALA A 11 -0.79 -5.48 -67.33
C ALA A 11 -0.05 -6.04 -66.09
N LEU A 12 1.23 -6.42 -66.23
CA LEU A 12 2.07 -6.95 -65.14
C LEU A 12 2.82 -5.86 -64.34
N ALA A 13 2.91 -4.63 -64.87
CA ALA A 13 3.61 -3.54 -64.19
C ALA A 13 2.72 -2.77 -63.19
N LEU A 14 1.39 -2.88 -63.31
CA LEU A 14 0.47 -2.20 -62.37
C LEU A 14 0.00 -3.11 -61.21
N ALA A 15 0.04 -4.44 -61.39
CA ALA A 15 -0.24 -5.39 -60.31
C ALA A 15 0.93 -5.53 -59.30
N SER A 16 2.15 -5.18 -59.71
CA SER A 16 3.35 -5.24 -58.86
C SER A 16 3.49 -4.05 -57.90
N TRP A 17 2.73 -2.96 -58.09
CA TRP A 17 2.63 -1.86 -57.12
C TRP A 17 1.47 -2.02 -56.12
N LEU A 18 0.44 -2.81 -56.44
CA LEU A 18 -0.67 -3.12 -55.52
C LEU A 18 -0.43 -4.38 -54.68
N ALA A 19 0.50 -5.26 -55.07
CA ALA A 19 0.93 -6.41 -54.25
C ALA A 19 2.00 -6.05 -53.19
N ALA A 20 2.49 -4.80 -53.15
CA ALA A 20 3.38 -4.31 -52.09
C ALA A 20 2.63 -3.83 -50.83
N CYS A 21 1.29 -3.95 -50.80
CA CYS A 21 0.45 -3.59 -49.66
C CYS A 21 -0.46 -4.73 -49.16
N THR A 22 -0.23 -5.99 -49.58
CA THR A 22 -1.01 -7.13 -49.09
C THR A 22 -0.13 -8.32 -48.72
N GLY A 23 0.09 -8.48 -47.42
CA GLY A 23 0.22 -9.78 -46.75
C GLY A 23 1.55 -10.53 -46.89
N GLY A 24 2.35 -10.51 -45.82
CA GLY A 24 3.42 -11.48 -45.61
C GLY A 24 3.73 -11.58 -44.11
N SER A 25 3.19 -12.61 -43.46
CA SER A 25 3.49 -12.98 -42.08
C SER A 25 4.98 -13.27 -41.91
N SER A 26 5.77 -12.23 -41.64
CA SER A 26 7.09 -12.41 -41.06
C SER A 26 6.90 -12.77 -39.58
N SER A 27 7.65 -13.75 -39.10
CA SER A 27 7.73 -14.26 -37.73
C SER A 27 8.19 -13.24 -36.67
N ASN A 28 7.87 -11.96 -36.87
CA ASN A 28 8.07 -10.84 -35.96
C ASN A 28 6.73 -10.32 -35.42
N ASP A 29 5.65 -11.10 -35.53
CA ASP A 29 4.51 -10.90 -34.65
C ASP A 29 5.03 -10.97 -33.22
N VAL A 30 5.11 -9.80 -32.59
CA VAL A 30 5.30 -9.68 -31.15
C VAL A 30 4.00 -10.20 -30.53
N SER A 31 3.91 -11.52 -30.44
CA SER A 31 3.14 -12.15 -29.37
C SER A 31 3.61 -11.48 -28.07
N PRO A 32 2.72 -11.09 -27.15
CA PRO A 32 3.12 -10.58 -25.85
C PRO A 32 3.67 -11.74 -25.01
N SER A 33 4.79 -12.33 -25.44
CA SER A 33 5.74 -12.93 -24.51
C SER A 33 6.20 -11.80 -23.61
N ALA A 34 5.97 -11.96 -22.30
CA ALA A 34 6.24 -10.94 -21.30
C ALA A 34 7.62 -10.32 -21.56
N PRO A 35 7.68 -9.00 -21.83
CA PRO A 35 8.96 -8.37 -22.08
C PRO A 35 9.91 -8.45 -20.90
N PRO A 36 11.22 -8.28 -21.15
CA PRO A 36 12.18 -8.08 -20.09
C PRO A 36 11.81 -6.81 -19.31
N VAL A 37 11.39 -7.01 -18.06
CA VAL A 37 11.17 -5.94 -17.09
C VAL A 37 12.55 -5.45 -16.66
N ALA A 38 12.83 -4.16 -16.80
CA ALA A 38 14.06 -3.59 -16.27
C ALA A 38 14.16 -3.89 -14.77
N ALA A 39 15.32 -4.38 -14.33
CA ALA A 39 15.56 -4.69 -12.93
C ALA A 39 15.33 -3.44 -12.07
N PRO A 40 14.56 -3.56 -10.98
CA PRO A 40 14.25 -2.43 -10.11
C PRO A 40 15.53 -1.96 -9.42
N THR A 41 15.74 -0.65 -9.37
CA THR A 41 16.73 -0.05 -8.45
C THR A 41 16.21 -0.05 -7.01
N SER A 42 14.93 -0.35 -6.81
CA SER A 42 14.21 -0.40 -5.54
C SER A 42 13.99 -1.83 -5.04
N SER A 43 13.31 -1.98 -3.90
CA SER A 43 12.95 -3.27 -3.32
C SER A 43 11.86 -4.02 -4.10
N ASP A 44 11.39 -3.47 -5.22
CA ASP A 44 10.33 -4.02 -6.08
C ASP A 44 8.98 -4.27 -5.40
N MET A 45 8.65 -3.47 -4.39
CA MET A 45 7.41 -3.61 -3.61
C MET A 45 6.22 -2.87 -4.23
N PHE A 46 6.22 -2.67 -5.54
CA PHE A 46 5.17 -1.89 -6.22
C PHE A 46 3.81 -2.58 -6.12
N LEU A 47 2.79 -1.80 -5.79
CA LEU A 47 1.40 -2.22 -5.60
C LEU A 47 1.21 -3.30 -4.52
N ILE A 48 2.16 -3.43 -3.60
CA ILE A 48 2.13 -4.38 -2.50
C ILE A 48 2.10 -3.61 -1.18
N PHE A 49 1.39 -4.14 -0.18
CA PHE A 49 1.37 -3.51 1.14
C PHE A 49 2.78 -3.45 1.73
N PRO A 50 3.21 -2.30 2.30
CA PRO A 50 4.50 -2.20 2.98
C PRO A 50 4.67 -3.19 4.14
N ASN A 51 3.57 -3.58 4.78
CA ASN A 51 3.50 -4.80 5.57
C ASN A 51 2.71 -5.85 4.76
N PRO A 52 3.40 -6.75 4.04
CA PRO A 52 2.73 -7.72 3.17
C PRO A 52 2.02 -8.85 3.93
N GLN A 53 2.19 -8.93 5.27
CA GLN A 53 1.74 -10.04 6.10
C GLN A 53 2.42 -11.36 5.72
N LEU A 54 3.74 -11.36 5.76
CA LEU A 54 4.51 -12.58 5.67
C LEU A 54 4.24 -13.43 6.92
N PRO A 55 3.95 -14.74 6.77
CA PRO A 55 3.87 -15.62 7.93
C PRO A 55 5.27 -15.77 8.57
N PRO A 56 5.34 -16.16 9.84
CA PRO A 56 6.61 -16.42 10.51
C PRO A 56 7.49 -17.41 9.74
N GLY A 57 8.80 -17.15 9.69
CA GLY A 57 9.76 -17.96 8.92
C GLY A 57 9.70 -17.81 7.39
N ALA A 58 8.75 -17.03 6.84
CA ALA A 58 8.76 -16.71 5.42
C ALA A 58 9.92 -15.77 5.06
N THR A 59 10.52 -16.03 3.90
CA THR A 59 11.68 -15.30 3.38
C THR A 59 11.38 -14.62 2.04
N GLN A 60 10.22 -14.92 1.44
CA GLN A 60 9.86 -14.44 0.11
C GLN A 60 8.47 -13.82 0.09
N LEU A 61 8.35 -12.72 -0.65
CA LEU A 61 7.10 -11.97 -0.79
C LEU A 61 5.94 -12.80 -1.38
N ALA A 62 6.24 -13.77 -2.26
CA ALA A 62 5.25 -14.69 -2.80
C ALA A 62 4.51 -15.53 -1.74
N GLN A 63 5.06 -15.60 -0.52
CA GLN A 63 4.45 -16.30 0.62
C GLN A 63 3.51 -15.41 1.43
N ALA A 64 3.37 -14.13 1.08
CA ALA A 64 2.50 -13.19 1.76
C ALA A 64 1.02 -13.55 1.60
N GLN A 65 0.26 -13.54 2.70
CA GLN A 65 -1.15 -13.92 2.66
C GLN A 65 -1.96 -13.03 1.72
N THR A 66 -1.70 -11.71 1.75
CA THR A 66 -2.40 -10.70 0.94
C THR A 66 -2.17 -10.84 -0.57
N LEU A 67 -1.18 -11.64 -0.98
CA LEU A 67 -0.84 -11.90 -2.37
C LEU A 67 -1.25 -13.30 -2.85
N SER A 68 -1.92 -14.08 -2.01
CA SER A 68 -2.36 -15.44 -2.35
C SER A 68 -3.73 -15.45 -3.06
N GLU A 69 -3.96 -16.43 -3.92
CA GLU A 69 -5.27 -16.62 -4.53
C GLU A 69 -6.38 -16.92 -3.51
N ASP A 70 -6.04 -17.53 -2.38
CA ASP A 70 -7.00 -17.82 -1.32
C ASP A 70 -7.51 -16.52 -0.68
N TYR A 71 -6.68 -15.48 -0.62
CA TYR A 71 -7.10 -14.12 -0.25
C TYR A 71 -8.14 -13.56 -1.24
N ALA A 72 -7.89 -13.70 -2.54
CA ALA A 72 -8.82 -13.26 -3.58
C ALA A 72 -10.14 -14.02 -3.56
N LYS A 73 -10.10 -15.35 -3.38
CA LYS A 73 -11.30 -16.19 -3.26
C LYS A 73 -12.13 -15.80 -2.04
N ALA A 74 -11.49 -15.60 -0.89
CA ALA A 74 -12.15 -15.18 0.33
C ALA A 74 -12.80 -13.79 0.17
N TYR A 75 -12.11 -12.84 -0.48
CA TYR A 75 -12.65 -11.53 -0.78
C TYR A 75 -13.90 -11.60 -1.67
N TYR A 76 -13.84 -12.32 -2.79
CA TYR A 76 -14.99 -12.43 -3.69
C TYR A 76 -16.16 -13.23 -3.08
N ALA A 77 -15.88 -14.23 -2.25
CA ALA A 77 -16.92 -14.90 -1.46
C ALA A 77 -17.65 -13.93 -0.51
N ALA A 78 -16.96 -12.92 0.04
CA ALA A 78 -17.56 -11.90 0.88
C ALA A 78 -18.41 -10.89 0.09
N ILE A 79 -17.89 -10.37 -1.02
CA ILE A 79 -18.53 -9.25 -1.74
C ILE A 79 -19.49 -9.67 -2.86
N ASP A 80 -19.40 -10.92 -3.33
CA ASP A 80 -20.21 -11.49 -4.42
C ASP A 80 -20.47 -13.01 -4.21
N PRO A 81 -21.16 -13.40 -3.11
CA PRO A 81 -21.33 -14.79 -2.71
C PRO A 81 -22.15 -15.62 -3.70
N LEU A 82 -22.97 -14.97 -4.53
CA LEU A 82 -23.84 -15.61 -5.52
C LEU A 82 -23.27 -15.59 -6.94
N ASN A 83 -22.02 -15.11 -7.11
CA ASN A 83 -21.38 -14.97 -8.42
C ASN A 83 -22.22 -14.15 -9.43
N GLU A 84 -22.84 -13.07 -8.96
CA GLU A 84 -23.58 -12.12 -9.79
C GLU A 84 -22.63 -11.14 -10.51
N ARG A 85 -21.33 -11.19 -10.21
CA ARG A 85 -20.28 -10.32 -10.75
C ARG A 85 -19.04 -11.13 -11.16
N ASP A 86 -19.21 -12.41 -11.49
CA ASP A 86 -18.14 -13.31 -11.94
C ASP A 86 -17.76 -13.12 -13.43
N THR A 87 -18.52 -12.31 -14.16
CA THR A 87 -18.23 -11.90 -15.53
C THR A 87 -18.50 -10.40 -15.72
N LEU A 88 -17.84 -9.80 -16.72
CA LEU A 88 -17.98 -8.39 -17.05
C LEU A 88 -19.44 -8.03 -17.39
N ASP A 89 -20.13 -8.89 -18.12
CA ASP A 89 -21.52 -8.63 -18.53
C ASP A 89 -22.47 -8.70 -17.34
N LYS A 90 -22.31 -9.69 -16.44
CA LYS A 90 -23.09 -9.73 -15.21
C LYS A 90 -22.80 -8.51 -14.32
N TRP A 91 -21.54 -8.10 -14.18
CA TRP A 91 -21.17 -6.90 -13.43
C TRP A 91 -21.77 -5.61 -14.03
N LYS A 92 -21.73 -5.46 -15.36
CA LYS A 92 -22.37 -4.34 -16.08
C LYS A 92 -23.88 -4.32 -15.86
N ALA A 93 -24.53 -5.48 -15.97
CA ALA A 93 -25.97 -5.62 -15.75
C ALA A 93 -26.37 -5.27 -14.31
N ALA A 94 -25.62 -5.78 -13.32
CA ALA A 94 -25.84 -5.48 -11.90
C ALA A 94 -25.73 -3.98 -11.59
N ASN A 95 -24.85 -3.26 -12.29
CA ASN A 95 -24.68 -1.82 -12.14
C ASN A 95 -25.51 -0.98 -13.13
N GLY A 96 -26.29 -1.62 -14.02
CA GLY A 96 -27.22 -0.98 -14.94
C GLY A 96 -26.57 -0.24 -16.13
N PHE A 97 -25.32 -0.54 -16.48
CA PHE A 97 -24.66 0.08 -17.64
C PHE A 97 -25.47 -0.15 -18.91
N GLY A 98 -25.65 0.90 -19.73
CA GLY A 98 -26.43 0.84 -20.95
C GLY A 98 -27.94 0.64 -20.78
N SER A 99 -28.47 0.68 -19.54
CA SER A 99 -29.91 0.51 -19.28
C SER A 99 -30.79 1.69 -19.70
N GLY A 100 -30.20 2.83 -20.08
CA GLY A 100 -30.93 4.08 -20.35
C GLY A 100 -31.49 4.79 -19.12
N THR A 101 -31.32 4.23 -17.92
CA THR A 101 -31.66 4.85 -16.63
C THR A 101 -30.43 5.41 -15.95
N GLY A 102 -30.56 6.16 -14.86
CA GLY A 102 -29.41 6.73 -14.12
C GLY A 102 -28.61 7.74 -14.94
N THR A 103 -27.39 8.05 -14.49
CA THR A 103 -26.46 8.96 -15.17
C THR A 103 -25.21 8.20 -15.57
N GLU A 104 -24.84 8.24 -16.84
CA GLU A 104 -23.65 7.58 -17.39
C GLU A 104 -22.82 8.59 -18.19
N VAL A 105 -21.51 8.59 -17.98
CA VAL A 105 -20.59 9.53 -18.63
C VAL A 105 -19.26 8.83 -18.93
N THR A 106 -18.62 9.20 -20.04
CA THR A 106 -17.33 8.63 -20.45
C THR A 106 -16.28 9.73 -20.61
N ALA A 107 -15.05 9.44 -20.18
CA ALA A 107 -13.86 10.23 -20.47
C ALA A 107 -12.75 9.31 -21.01
N VAL A 108 -11.90 9.83 -21.88
CA VAL A 108 -10.74 9.11 -22.42
C VAL A 108 -9.49 9.95 -22.19
N PHE A 109 -8.47 9.36 -21.56
CA PHE A 109 -7.27 10.07 -21.17
C PHE A 109 -6.06 9.15 -21.03
N GLY A 110 -4.87 9.72 -21.11
CA GLY A 110 -3.62 9.06 -20.79
C GLY A 110 -3.31 9.20 -19.31
N ASP A 111 -3.17 8.07 -18.62
CA ASP A 111 -2.71 8.05 -17.24
C ASP A 111 -1.18 8.14 -17.22
N VAL A 112 -0.64 9.34 -17.03
CA VAL A 112 0.81 9.59 -16.99
C VAL A 112 1.43 9.46 -15.62
N ARG A 113 0.60 9.25 -14.58
CA ARG A 113 1.03 9.25 -13.19
C ARG A 113 1.07 7.84 -12.63
N ASP A 114 -0.03 7.09 -12.72
CA ASP A 114 -0.19 5.85 -11.96
C ASP A 114 0.32 4.64 -12.74
N LEU A 115 -0.45 4.19 -13.74
CA LEU A 115 -0.20 2.91 -14.42
C LEU A 115 0.31 3.04 -15.85
N GLY A 116 0.34 4.25 -16.43
CA GLY A 116 0.89 4.44 -17.77
C GLY A 116 -0.03 4.01 -18.91
N TYR A 117 -1.33 3.89 -18.66
CA TYR A 117 -2.28 3.38 -19.65
C TYR A 117 -3.02 4.48 -20.40
N GLY A 118 -3.38 4.20 -21.64
CA GLY A 118 -4.54 4.87 -22.23
C GLY A 118 -5.78 4.32 -21.58
N ARG A 119 -6.62 5.17 -21.00
CA ARG A 119 -7.80 4.77 -20.27
C ARG A 119 -9.05 5.31 -20.96
N ARG A 120 -9.99 4.42 -21.24
CA ARG A 120 -11.38 4.80 -21.52
C ARG A 120 -12.21 4.42 -20.31
N MET A 121 -12.70 5.42 -19.59
CA MET A 121 -13.44 5.22 -18.36
C MET A 121 -14.90 5.64 -18.54
N THR A 122 -15.81 4.72 -18.22
CA THR A 122 -17.24 5.02 -18.13
C THR A 122 -17.65 4.98 -16.67
N ALA A 123 -18.09 6.11 -16.15
CA ALA A 123 -18.66 6.23 -14.82
C ALA A 123 -20.18 6.21 -14.92
N ARG A 124 -20.80 5.59 -13.92
CA ARG A 124 -22.25 5.48 -13.82
C ARG A 124 -22.69 5.73 -12.39
N ARG A 125 -23.81 6.43 -12.23
CA ARG A 125 -24.49 6.62 -10.95
C ARG A 125 -25.96 6.28 -11.10
N ASP A 126 -26.47 5.51 -10.16
CA ASP A 126 -27.87 5.13 -10.06
C ASP A 126 -28.39 5.32 -8.63
N PRO A 127 -29.07 6.45 -8.37
CA PRO A 127 -29.62 6.74 -7.05
C PRO A 127 -30.67 5.71 -6.59
N ALA A 128 -31.44 5.12 -7.52
CA ALA A 128 -32.46 4.13 -7.19
C ALA A 128 -31.84 2.82 -6.68
N ARG A 129 -30.65 2.47 -7.19
CA ARG A 129 -29.88 1.30 -6.75
C ARG A 129 -28.87 1.63 -5.64
N LYS A 130 -28.72 2.90 -5.27
CA LYS A 130 -27.63 3.39 -4.42
C LYS A 130 -26.24 2.98 -4.92
N THR A 131 -26.03 3.03 -6.24
CA THR A 131 -24.76 2.62 -6.84
C THR A 131 -24.03 3.76 -7.52
N ILE A 132 -22.71 3.74 -7.38
CA ILE A 132 -21.76 4.46 -8.21
C ILE A 132 -20.79 3.42 -8.75
N ALA A 133 -20.56 3.37 -10.06
CA ALA A 133 -19.72 2.34 -10.68
C ALA A 133 -18.83 2.94 -11.76
N PHE A 134 -17.60 2.44 -11.85
CA PHE A 134 -16.60 2.85 -12.83
C PHE A 134 -16.11 1.62 -13.57
N LEU A 135 -16.33 1.60 -14.89
CA LEU A 135 -15.74 0.63 -15.79
C LEU A 135 -14.56 1.29 -16.51
N VAL A 136 -13.39 0.67 -16.44
CA VAL A 136 -12.17 1.18 -17.07
C VAL A 136 -11.66 0.15 -18.07
N GLU A 137 -11.58 0.56 -19.33
CA GLU A 137 -10.82 -0.14 -20.35
C GLU A 137 -9.40 0.43 -20.34
N ASN A 138 -8.40 -0.41 -20.07
CA ASN A 138 -6.99 0.02 -20.09
C ASN A 138 -6.28 -0.55 -21.32
N TYR A 139 -5.56 0.35 -22.00
CA TYR A 139 -4.85 0.09 -23.24
C TYR A 139 -3.37 0.33 -23.06
N LEU A 140 -2.56 -0.59 -23.56
CA LEU A 140 -1.11 -0.52 -23.55
C LEU A 140 -0.57 -0.99 -24.90
N THR A 141 0.04 -0.08 -25.66
CA THR A 141 0.57 -0.35 -27.02
C THR A 141 2.01 -0.84 -27.05
N SER A 142 2.68 -0.85 -25.90
CA SER A 142 3.96 -1.53 -25.71
C SER A 142 3.88 -2.47 -24.51
N PRO A 143 3.07 -3.55 -24.58
CA PRO A 143 3.06 -4.62 -23.59
C PRO A 143 4.34 -5.46 -23.79
N GLY A 144 5.48 -4.80 -23.60
CA GLY A 144 6.71 -5.12 -24.31
C GLY A 144 7.92 -4.25 -23.90
N GLY A 145 7.67 -2.99 -23.56
CA GLY A 145 8.70 -2.04 -23.19
C GLY A 145 8.94 -1.97 -21.68
N ALA A 146 9.89 -1.13 -21.26
CA ALA A 146 9.90 -0.65 -19.89
C ALA A 146 8.53 -0.05 -19.57
N TYR A 147 7.78 -0.68 -18.66
CA TYR A 147 6.48 -0.22 -18.17
C TYR A 147 6.48 1.31 -17.98
N GLY A 148 5.61 2.00 -18.72
CA GLY A 148 5.55 3.45 -18.82
C GLY A 148 4.46 3.94 -19.77
N TYR A 149 4.07 5.22 -19.61
CA TYR A 149 3.08 5.86 -20.47
C TYR A 149 3.59 6.10 -21.89
N THR A 150 2.71 5.93 -22.89
CA THR A 150 2.95 6.40 -24.26
C THR A 150 1.68 7.04 -24.84
N PRO A 151 1.78 8.11 -25.65
CA PRO A 151 0.64 8.70 -26.36
C PRO A 151 -0.08 7.71 -27.30
N GLN A 152 0.61 6.67 -27.75
CA GLN A 152 0.03 5.59 -28.57
C GLN A 152 -1.00 4.78 -27.76
N SER A 153 -0.74 4.55 -26.46
CA SER A 153 -1.73 3.91 -25.57
C SER A 153 -3.02 4.73 -25.48
N LEU A 154 -2.92 6.07 -25.38
CA LEU A 154 -4.09 6.96 -25.45
C LEU A 154 -4.79 6.86 -26.81
N SER A 155 -4.03 6.84 -27.90
CA SER A 155 -4.59 6.70 -29.26
C SER A 155 -5.38 5.39 -29.41
N ALA A 156 -4.86 4.28 -28.86
CA ALA A 156 -5.55 2.99 -28.84
C ALA A 156 -6.85 3.03 -28.01
N ALA A 157 -6.86 3.77 -26.89
CA ALA A 157 -8.06 3.95 -26.08
C ALA A 157 -9.15 4.76 -26.80
N ILE A 158 -8.78 5.80 -27.55
CA ILE A 158 -9.70 6.63 -28.34
C ILE A 158 -10.42 5.78 -29.40
N VAL A 159 -9.68 4.98 -30.16
CA VAL A 159 -10.25 4.12 -31.22
C VAL A 159 -10.74 2.77 -30.71
N LYS A 160 -10.61 2.50 -29.40
CA LYS A 160 -10.99 1.25 -28.73
C LYS A 160 -10.36 0.00 -29.34
N ASP A 161 -9.08 0.08 -29.69
CA ASP A 161 -8.37 -1.01 -30.34
C ASP A 161 -8.18 -2.20 -29.39
N THR A 162 -8.97 -3.26 -29.60
CA THR A 162 -8.99 -4.43 -28.72
C THR A 162 -7.70 -5.22 -28.74
N ARG A 163 -6.82 -5.02 -29.74
CA ARG A 163 -5.49 -5.64 -29.79
C ARG A 163 -4.59 -5.15 -28.65
N TRP A 164 -4.83 -3.93 -28.17
CA TRP A 164 -4.02 -3.28 -27.14
C TRP A 164 -4.73 -3.19 -25.79
N ARG A 165 -5.96 -3.71 -25.66
CA ARG A 165 -6.69 -3.71 -24.39
C ARG A 165 -6.21 -4.87 -23.52
N ILE A 166 -5.55 -4.53 -22.41
CA ILE A 166 -4.87 -5.52 -21.56
C ILE A 166 -5.75 -6.08 -20.42
N HIS A 167 -6.76 -5.33 -19.98
CA HIS A 167 -7.75 -5.77 -18.99
C HIS A 167 -8.93 -4.79 -18.89
N TYR A 168 -9.94 -5.18 -18.12
CA TYR A 168 -10.91 -4.25 -17.56
C TYR A 168 -10.71 -4.16 -16.04
N ASN A 169 -10.64 -2.94 -15.54
CA ASN A 169 -10.77 -2.68 -14.11
C ASN A 169 -12.20 -2.19 -13.86
N ALA A 170 -12.85 -2.70 -12.83
CA ALA A 170 -14.18 -2.26 -12.47
C ALA A 170 -14.27 -2.03 -10.96
N ILE A 171 -14.83 -0.88 -10.58
CA ILE A 171 -15.05 -0.52 -9.19
C ILE A 171 -16.53 -0.21 -9.04
N GLU A 172 -17.20 -0.79 -8.06
CA GLU A 172 -18.53 -0.37 -7.66
C GLU A 172 -18.53 0.08 -6.21
N PHE A 173 -19.25 1.15 -5.92
CA PHE A 173 -19.64 1.61 -4.61
C PHE A 173 -21.13 1.32 -4.48
N SER A 174 -21.44 0.24 -3.78
CA SER A 174 -22.80 -0.33 -3.73
C SER A 174 -23.04 -1.04 -2.39
N PRO A 175 -24.30 -1.17 -1.93
CA PRO A 175 -24.63 -1.92 -0.72
C PRO A 175 -24.17 -3.39 -0.81
N ARG A 176 -23.98 -4.06 0.32
CA ARG A 176 -23.65 -5.49 0.34
C ARG A 176 -24.75 -6.36 -0.31
N PRO A 177 -24.42 -7.56 -0.81
CA PRO A 177 -25.43 -8.54 -1.24
C PRO A 177 -26.48 -8.79 -0.14
N GLY A 178 -27.76 -8.77 -0.50
CA GLY A 178 -28.87 -8.91 0.45
C GLY A 178 -29.06 -7.73 1.40
N ALA A 179 -28.48 -6.57 1.11
CA ALA A 179 -28.67 -5.33 1.86
C ALA A 179 -30.15 -4.92 1.94
N GLY A 180 -30.56 -4.46 3.12
CA GLY A 180 -31.78 -3.70 3.32
C GLY A 180 -31.62 -2.22 2.97
N PRO A 181 -32.69 -1.42 3.11
CA PRO A 181 -32.69 -0.01 2.71
C PRO A 181 -31.67 0.88 3.44
N ASN A 182 -31.16 0.44 4.60
CA ASN A 182 -30.28 1.23 5.47
C ASN A 182 -28.80 0.82 5.42
N ASP A 183 -28.45 -0.28 4.75
CA ASP A 183 -27.04 -0.68 4.64
C ASP A 183 -26.26 0.33 3.79
N ALA A 184 -25.12 0.81 4.30
CA ALA A 184 -24.32 1.77 3.55
C ALA A 184 -23.55 1.08 2.41
N PRO A 185 -23.41 1.75 1.25
CA PRO A 185 -22.52 1.30 0.20
C PRO A 185 -21.04 1.39 0.60
N PHE A 186 -20.23 0.51 0.01
CA PHE A 186 -18.77 0.49 0.14
C PHE A 186 -18.11 0.12 -1.19
N ALA A 187 -16.82 0.41 -1.33
CA ALA A 187 -16.08 0.17 -2.57
C ALA A 187 -15.68 -1.30 -2.72
N LYS A 188 -15.98 -1.87 -3.89
CA LYS A 188 -15.68 -3.24 -4.29
C LYS A 188 -14.89 -3.23 -5.60
N PHE A 189 -13.91 -4.11 -5.71
CA PHE A 189 -12.94 -4.10 -6.80
C PHE A 189 -13.01 -5.40 -7.59
N PHE A 190 -13.07 -5.28 -8.90
CA PHE A 190 -13.11 -6.39 -9.84
C PHE A 190 -12.13 -6.14 -10.96
N ASN A 191 -11.57 -7.23 -11.49
CA ASN A 191 -10.82 -7.22 -12.73
C ASN A 191 -11.35 -8.32 -13.63
N PHE A 192 -11.51 -8.01 -14.91
CA PHE A 192 -12.01 -8.95 -15.90
C PHE A 192 -11.02 -9.15 -17.03
N ASP A 193 -10.99 -10.39 -17.52
CA ASP A 193 -10.25 -10.75 -18.71
C ASP A 193 -10.75 -9.95 -19.93
N PRO A 194 -9.85 -9.32 -20.72
CA PRO A 194 -10.27 -8.45 -21.82
C PRO A 194 -10.89 -9.19 -23.01
N VAL A 195 -10.72 -10.52 -23.07
CA VAL A 195 -11.20 -11.38 -24.15
C VAL A 195 -12.45 -12.14 -23.70
N THR A 196 -12.35 -12.90 -22.61
CA THR A 196 -13.42 -13.79 -22.14
C THR A 196 -14.44 -13.09 -21.23
N GLY A 197 -14.10 -11.92 -20.70
CA GLY A 197 -14.91 -11.22 -19.71
C GLY A 197 -14.98 -11.90 -18.35
N GLN A 198 -14.25 -13.01 -18.12
CA GLN A 198 -14.26 -13.72 -16.85
C GLN A 198 -13.55 -12.92 -15.75
N ARG A 199 -14.08 -12.96 -14.53
CA ARG A 199 -13.44 -12.33 -13.36
C ARG A 199 -12.11 -13.00 -13.04
N LYS A 200 -11.08 -12.20 -12.83
CA LYS A 200 -9.73 -12.67 -12.46
C LYS A 200 -9.51 -12.61 -10.95
N LEU A 201 -8.82 -13.62 -10.42
CA LEU A 201 -8.33 -13.65 -9.05
C LEU A 201 -7.00 -12.89 -8.88
N THR A 202 -6.22 -12.80 -9.96
CA THR A 202 -4.94 -12.12 -9.99
C THR A 202 -4.85 -11.23 -11.22
N VAL A 203 -4.03 -10.19 -11.16
CA VAL A 203 -3.80 -9.29 -12.29
C VAL A 203 -2.36 -8.77 -12.25
N ASP A 204 -1.75 -8.65 -13.41
CA ASP A 204 -0.48 -7.93 -13.59
C ASP A 204 -0.79 -6.57 -14.20
N ILE A 205 -0.57 -5.50 -13.43
CA ILE A 205 -0.88 -4.12 -13.83
C ILE A 205 0.33 -3.18 -13.73
N ASP A 206 1.50 -3.73 -13.46
CA ASP A 206 2.78 -3.04 -13.35
C ASP A 206 3.92 -3.73 -14.13
N GLY A 207 3.56 -4.78 -14.89
CA GLY A 207 4.46 -5.63 -15.66
C GLY A 207 5.40 -6.43 -14.78
N ARG A 208 5.06 -6.70 -13.51
CA ARG A 208 5.94 -7.36 -12.51
C ARG A 208 5.36 -8.67 -12.01
N GLY A 209 4.60 -9.35 -12.86
CA GLY A 209 3.91 -10.57 -12.51
C GLY A 209 2.60 -10.33 -11.79
N SER A 210 1.76 -11.36 -11.85
CA SER A 210 0.39 -11.34 -11.32
C SER A 210 0.39 -11.16 -9.79
N LYS A 211 -0.48 -10.24 -9.33
CA LYS A 211 -0.74 -9.98 -7.90
C LYS A 211 -2.20 -10.29 -7.59
N ALA A 212 -2.47 -10.86 -6.42
CA ALA A 212 -3.84 -11.23 -6.04
C ALA A 212 -4.73 -10.02 -5.76
N MET A 213 -6.01 -10.18 -6.12
CA MET A 213 -7.07 -9.26 -5.74
C MET A 213 -7.45 -9.45 -4.26
N PRO A 214 -7.91 -8.41 -3.56
CA PRO A 214 -7.97 -7.00 -3.95
C PRO A 214 -6.69 -6.21 -3.61
N ALA A 215 -5.64 -6.85 -3.08
CA ALA A 215 -4.47 -6.16 -2.51
C ALA A 215 -3.82 -5.16 -3.49
N VAL A 216 -3.68 -5.54 -4.76
CA VAL A 216 -3.14 -4.67 -5.82
C VAL A 216 -3.96 -3.38 -6.01
N CYS A 217 -5.28 -3.43 -5.84
CA CYS A 217 -6.15 -2.26 -5.90
C CYS A 217 -6.13 -1.47 -4.59
N PHE A 218 -6.14 -2.14 -3.44
CA PHE A 218 -6.11 -1.48 -2.13
C PHE A 218 -4.84 -0.68 -1.87
N SER A 219 -3.71 -1.09 -2.45
CA SER A 219 -2.46 -0.33 -2.42
C SER A 219 -2.65 1.11 -2.92
N CYS A 220 -3.44 1.29 -3.98
CA CYS A 220 -3.78 2.61 -4.52
C CYS A 220 -5.05 3.21 -3.91
N HIS A 221 -6.08 2.40 -3.63
CA HIS A 221 -7.41 2.86 -3.21
C HIS A 221 -7.59 2.98 -1.69
N GLY A 222 -6.50 2.94 -0.91
CA GLY A 222 -6.56 3.16 0.53
C GLY A 222 -7.15 2.02 1.36
N GLY A 223 -7.47 0.87 0.75
CA GLY A 223 -8.03 -0.28 1.47
C GLY A 223 -7.06 -0.87 2.50
N ARG A 224 -7.61 -1.41 3.58
CA ARG A 224 -6.84 -2.11 4.61
C ARG A 224 -6.35 -3.47 4.10
N GLY A 225 -5.06 -3.74 4.29
CA GLY A 225 -4.53 -5.10 4.22
C GLY A 225 -4.80 -5.80 5.54
N ASP A 226 -6.02 -6.29 5.75
CA ASP A 226 -6.39 -7.12 6.90
C ASP A 226 -6.13 -8.59 6.58
N ALA A 227 -5.69 -9.37 7.57
CA ALA A 227 -5.48 -10.81 7.40
C ALA A 227 -6.80 -11.57 7.29
N LEU A 228 -6.77 -12.74 6.66
CA LEU A 228 -7.89 -13.67 6.70
C LEU A 228 -8.06 -14.21 8.11
N ASP A 229 -9.31 -14.37 8.53
CA ASP A 229 -9.67 -14.96 9.81
C ASP A 229 -10.11 -16.42 9.63
N ARG A 230 -10.34 -17.14 10.73
CA ARG A 230 -10.81 -18.53 10.73
C ARG A 230 -12.16 -18.65 11.41
N ASN A 231 -13.09 -19.34 10.77
CA ASN A 231 -14.37 -19.68 11.40
C ASN A 231 -14.20 -20.87 12.36
N ALA A 232 -15.28 -21.29 13.03
CA ALA A 232 -15.26 -22.41 13.98
C ALA A 232 -14.86 -23.76 13.34
N SER A 233 -15.01 -23.93 12.03
CA SER A 233 -14.54 -25.11 11.29
C SER A 233 -13.09 -24.97 10.77
N GLY A 234 -12.42 -23.86 11.07
CA GLY A 234 -11.04 -23.59 10.66
C GLY A 234 -10.87 -23.05 9.23
N GLN A 235 -11.97 -22.85 8.50
CA GLN A 235 -11.96 -22.31 7.14
C GLN A 235 -11.59 -20.82 7.16
N LEU A 236 -10.71 -20.44 6.23
CA LEU A 236 -10.33 -19.05 6.05
C LEU A 236 -11.47 -18.25 5.40
N PHE A 237 -11.72 -17.05 5.90
CA PHE A 237 -12.69 -16.14 5.30
C PHE A 237 -12.24 -14.68 5.40
N TYR A 238 -12.78 -13.86 4.50
CA TYR A 238 -12.55 -12.42 4.49
C TYR A 238 -13.59 -11.74 5.38
N GLY A 239 -13.37 -11.86 6.67
CA GLY A 239 -14.22 -11.27 7.70
C GLY A 239 -13.54 -11.53 9.02
N SER A 240 -13.41 -10.52 9.86
CA SER A 240 -12.99 -10.72 11.24
C SER A 240 -14.24 -10.71 12.13
N PRO A 241 -14.28 -11.46 13.25
CA PRO A 241 -15.21 -11.22 14.35
C PRO A 241 -15.18 -9.76 14.82
N LEU A 242 -14.08 -9.04 14.56
CA LEU A 242 -14.03 -7.60 14.67
C LEU A 242 -15.06 -6.91 13.80
N PHE A 243 -15.35 -7.28 12.55
CA PHE A 243 -16.31 -6.56 11.69
C PHE A 243 -17.75 -6.67 12.16
N ALA A 244 -18.13 -7.78 12.80
CA ALA A 244 -19.41 -7.88 13.51
C ALA A 244 -19.52 -6.88 14.67
N ALA A 245 -18.38 -6.41 15.18
CA ALA A 245 -18.28 -5.39 16.22
C ALA A 245 -17.62 -4.07 15.77
N TRP A 246 -17.17 -4.02 14.51
CA TRP A 246 -16.52 -2.94 13.77
C TRP A 246 -17.35 -2.65 12.53
N PRO A 247 -18.62 -2.27 12.73
CA PRO A 247 -19.41 -1.79 11.62
C PRO A 247 -18.75 -0.51 11.11
N GLY A 248 -17.96 -0.61 10.04
CA GLY A 248 -18.07 0.41 8.99
C GLY A 248 -19.55 0.52 8.63
N ALA A 249 -20.02 1.66 8.12
CA ALA A 249 -21.48 1.85 7.97
C ALA A 249 -22.18 0.77 7.11
N SER A 250 -21.40 -0.03 6.35
CA SER A 250 -21.86 -1.16 5.54
C SER A 250 -22.18 -2.45 6.31
N ASN A 251 -21.60 -2.64 7.51
CA ASN A 251 -21.65 -3.90 8.28
C ASN A 251 -21.32 -5.15 7.46
N ALA A 252 -20.45 -5.02 6.46
CA ALA A 252 -20.22 -6.05 5.45
C ALA A 252 -18.84 -6.68 5.58
N ASP A 253 -18.80 -8.02 5.49
CA ASP A 253 -17.57 -8.72 5.11
C ASP A 253 -17.07 -8.20 3.75
N GLY A 254 -15.75 -8.13 3.58
CA GLY A 254 -15.15 -7.56 2.36
C GLY A 254 -14.99 -6.04 2.34
N ASP A 255 -15.59 -5.30 3.28
CA ASP A 255 -15.39 -3.85 3.38
C ASP A 255 -14.06 -3.48 4.06
N ALA A 256 -13.02 -3.35 3.24
CA ALA A 256 -11.71 -2.90 3.68
C ALA A 256 -11.59 -1.37 3.85
N GLN A 257 -12.70 -0.62 3.80
CA GLN A 257 -12.75 0.85 3.78
C GLN A 257 -11.91 1.50 2.68
N ALA A 258 -11.73 0.79 1.57
CA ALA A 258 -11.17 1.36 0.37
C ALA A 258 -12.06 2.48 -0.19
N ARG A 259 -11.46 3.40 -0.94
CA ARG A 259 -12.08 4.64 -1.40
C ARG A 259 -11.93 4.83 -2.91
N LEU A 260 -12.85 5.61 -3.48
CA LEU A 260 -12.77 6.04 -4.87
C LEU A 260 -11.78 7.20 -5.00
N GLN A 261 -10.91 7.17 -6.00
CA GLN A 261 -9.87 8.20 -6.16
C GLN A 261 -10.41 9.43 -6.88
N PRO A 262 -9.92 10.64 -6.55
CA PRO A 262 -10.21 11.83 -7.33
C PRO A 262 -9.53 11.77 -8.70
N PHE A 263 -10.20 12.34 -9.69
CA PHE A 263 -9.65 12.64 -11.00
C PHE A 263 -8.89 13.96 -10.93
N GLU A 264 -7.59 13.90 -10.69
CA GLU A 264 -6.70 15.06 -10.75
C GLU A 264 -6.38 15.36 -12.22
N VAL A 265 -7.21 16.18 -12.87
CA VAL A 265 -7.22 16.37 -14.33
C VAL A 265 -5.86 16.79 -14.90
N GLY A 266 -5.11 17.63 -14.19
CA GLY A 266 -3.77 18.06 -14.59
C GLY A 266 -2.70 16.96 -14.63
N ASN A 267 -3.00 15.77 -14.09
CA ASN A 267 -2.13 14.61 -14.15
C ASN A 267 -2.51 13.62 -15.27
N PHE A 268 -3.39 14.03 -16.18
CA PHE A 268 -3.76 13.24 -17.34
C PHE A 268 -3.23 13.87 -18.62
N ASP A 269 -2.86 13.03 -19.57
CA ASP A 269 -2.61 13.43 -20.95
C ASP A 269 -3.89 13.33 -21.78
N PHE A 270 -4.04 14.21 -22.76
CA PHE A 270 -5.22 14.31 -23.61
C PHE A 270 -4.83 14.42 -25.08
N SER A 271 -5.72 13.98 -25.96
CA SER A 271 -5.46 14.12 -27.39
C SER A 271 -5.65 15.56 -27.83
N THR A 272 -4.96 15.95 -28.90
CA THR A 272 -5.24 17.21 -29.60
C THR A 272 -6.35 17.05 -30.65
N MET A 273 -6.86 15.83 -30.83
CA MET A 273 -7.96 15.53 -31.75
C MET A 273 -9.29 16.07 -31.19
N ALA A 274 -10.04 16.79 -32.02
CA ALA A 274 -11.36 17.29 -31.67
C ALA A 274 -12.27 16.17 -31.15
N GLY A 275 -13.00 16.43 -30.06
CA GLY A 275 -13.84 15.45 -29.36
C GLY A 275 -13.09 14.54 -28.38
N ASN A 276 -11.76 14.69 -28.26
CA ASN A 276 -10.91 13.92 -27.34
C ASN A 276 -9.90 14.81 -26.60
N THR A 277 -10.12 16.13 -26.59
CA THR A 277 -9.27 17.09 -25.88
C THR A 277 -9.59 17.14 -24.39
N ARG A 278 -8.71 17.75 -23.60
CA ARG A 278 -9.00 18.06 -22.19
C ARG A 278 -10.32 18.82 -22.05
N ALA A 279 -10.51 19.86 -22.85
CA ALA A 279 -11.72 20.69 -22.81
C ALA A 279 -12.99 19.88 -23.10
N ASP A 280 -12.92 18.89 -24.00
CA ASP A 280 -14.05 18.00 -24.30
C ASP A 280 -14.44 17.12 -23.11
N TYR A 281 -13.49 16.80 -22.22
CA TYR A 281 -13.71 15.91 -21.08
C TYR A 281 -13.78 16.59 -19.70
N GLU A 282 -13.50 17.90 -19.57
CA GLU A 282 -13.58 18.61 -18.27
C GLU A 282 -14.94 18.43 -17.59
N ALA A 283 -16.04 18.64 -18.33
CA ALA A 283 -17.40 18.46 -17.78
C ALA A 283 -17.66 17.01 -17.33
N ALA A 284 -17.17 16.03 -18.10
CA ALA A 284 -17.27 14.62 -17.76
C ALA A 284 -16.46 14.29 -16.50
N LEU A 285 -15.22 14.75 -16.42
CA LEU A 285 -14.31 14.53 -15.28
C LEU A 285 -14.80 15.25 -14.02
N LYS A 286 -15.39 16.45 -14.14
CA LYS A 286 -16.08 17.14 -13.04
C LYS A 286 -17.26 16.32 -12.52
N LEU A 287 -18.07 15.76 -13.42
CA LEU A 287 -19.18 14.89 -13.02
C LEU A 287 -18.69 13.58 -12.36
N MET A 288 -17.63 12.97 -12.89
CA MET A 288 -16.99 11.80 -12.27
C MET A 288 -16.43 12.13 -10.87
N ASN A 289 -15.77 13.27 -10.72
CA ASN A 289 -15.30 13.77 -9.43
C ASN A 289 -16.45 14.02 -8.45
N ARG A 290 -17.59 14.52 -8.93
CA ARG A 290 -18.80 14.62 -8.11
C ARG A 290 -19.27 13.25 -7.64
N PHE A 291 -19.29 12.23 -8.51
CA PHE A 291 -19.62 10.86 -8.10
C PHE A 291 -18.65 10.33 -7.05
N VAL A 292 -17.35 10.56 -7.23
CA VAL A 292 -16.33 10.23 -6.23
C VAL A 292 -16.65 10.88 -4.90
N MET A 293 -16.90 12.20 -4.85
CA MET A 293 -17.29 12.92 -3.62
C MET A 293 -18.53 12.31 -2.94
N CYS A 294 -19.53 11.88 -3.70
CA CYS A 294 -20.73 11.25 -3.15
C CYS A 294 -20.46 9.90 -2.46
N SER A 295 -19.32 9.25 -2.73
CA SER A 295 -18.94 8.02 -2.03
C SER A 295 -18.34 8.25 -0.64
N TYR A 296 -17.98 9.50 -0.32
CA TYR A 296 -17.30 9.84 0.93
C TYR A 296 -18.28 10.30 2.02
N PRO A 297 -18.18 9.77 3.25
CA PRO A 297 -18.91 10.33 4.38
C PRO A 297 -18.44 11.75 4.71
N SER A 298 -19.36 12.57 5.22
CA SER A 298 -19.00 13.84 5.87
C SER A 298 -18.46 13.60 7.28
N ALA A 299 -17.86 14.63 7.89
CA ALA A 299 -17.40 14.55 9.28
C ALA A 299 -18.56 14.25 10.25
N ALA A 300 -18.30 13.45 11.27
CA ALA A 300 -19.29 13.09 12.30
C ALA A 300 -19.84 14.35 12.99
N GLY A 301 -21.16 14.47 13.13
CA GLY A 301 -21.81 15.60 13.79
C GLY A 301 -21.78 16.91 12.99
N SER A 302 -21.31 16.91 11.75
CA SER A 302 -21.27 18.11 10.91
C SER A 302 -22.65 18.54 10.40
N GLY A 303 -23.65 17.66 10.44
CA GLY A 303 -24.92 17.78 9.70
C GLY A 303 -24.72 17.73 8.18
N GLY A 304 -23.48 17.63 7.72
CA GLY A 304 -23.02 17.93 6.37
C GLY A 304 -23.27 16.80 5.38
N ASN A 305 -23.17 17.15 4.09
CA ASN A 305 -23.27 16.21 2.99
C ASN A 305 -22.22 16.57 1.93
N ASN A 306 -21.38 15.62 1.54
CA ASN A 306 -20.44 15.80 0.42
C ASN A 306 -21.16 15.83 -0.94
N CYS A 307 -22.43 15.44 -0.98
CA CYS A 307 -23.23 15.33 -2.18
C CYS A 307 -24.70 15.74 -1.91
N PRO A 308 -24.96 17.04 -1.65
CA PRO A 308 -26.29 17.56 -1.28
C PRO A 308 -27.38 17.19 -2.28
N ASP A 309 -27.04 17.12 -3.56
CA ASP A 309 -27.99 16.85 -4.64
C ASP A 309 -28.36 15.37 -4.78
N GLU A 310 -27.68 14.47 -4.06
CA GLU A 310 -28.02 13.05 -4.01
C GLU A 310 -28.17 12.57 -2.56
N PRO A 311 -29.30 12.91 -1.90
CA PRO A 311 -29.53 12.58 -0.50
C PRO A 311 -29.43 11.08 -0.17
N VAL A 312 -29.59 10.21 -1.18
CA VAL A 312 -29.48 8.75 -1.02
C VAL A 312 -28.07 8.29 -0.62
N PHE A 313 -27.04 9.08 -0.94
CA PHE A 313 -25.66 8.85 -0.53
C PHE A 313 -25.25 9.68 0.69
N LYS A 314 -26.15 10.54 1.21
CA LYS A 314 -25.87 11.35 2.40
C LYS A 314 -25.60 10.43 3.58
N ARG A 315 -24.39 10.55 4.13
CA ARG A 315 -24.04 9.93 5.41
C ARG A 315 -22.92 10.71 6.09
N GLU A 316 -22.96 10.72 7.41
CA GLU A 316 -21.82 11.09 8.22
C GLU A 316 -20.96 9.85 8.47
N ALA A 317 -19.67 10.07 8.70
CA ALA A 317 -18.78 9.00 9.14
C ALA A 317 -19.19 8.59 10.55
N ASN A 318 -19.26 7.29 10.78
CA ASN A 318 -19.23 6.81 12.16
C ASN A 318 -17.79 6.87 12.71
N VAL A 319 -17.65 6.70 14.01
CA VAL A 319 -16.38 6.72 14.76
C VAL A 319 -15.41 5.59 14.39
N ASN A 320 -15.76 4.70 13.46
CA ASN A 320 -14.90 3.65 12.93
C ASN A 320 -14.55 3.89 11.45
N GLU A 321 -15.02 4.99 10.85
CA GLU A 321 -14.81 5.33 9.45
C GLU A 321 -13.88 6.51 9.26
N TRP A 322 -13.11 6.40 8.18
CA TRP A 322 -11.98 7.25 7.82
C TRP A 322 -12.51 8.21 6.76
N GLN A 323 -12.61 9.52 7.01
CA GLN A 323 -13.19 10.43 6.01
C GLN A 323 -12.28 10.55 4.79
N GLY A 324 -10.96 10.56 4.96
CA GLY A 324 -10.00 10.81 3.89
C GLY A 324 -10.05 12.26 3.38
N GLY A 325 -8.96 12.69 2.72
CA GLY A 325 -8.80 14.05 2.19
C GLY A 325 -9.37 14.25 0.77
N ALA A 326 -9.71 13.18 0.06
CA ALA A 326 -10.08 13.27 -1.36
C ALA A 326 -11.34 14.12 -1.63
N ALA A 327 -12.37 14.04 -0.79
CA ALA A 327 -13.58 14.85 -0.98
C ALA A 327 -13.27 16.35 -0.83
N ASN A 328 -12.40 16.72 0.11
CA ASN A 328 -11.93 18.10 0.30
C ASN A 328 -11.04 18.56 -0.85
N LEU A 329 -10.14 17.70 -1.34
CA LEU A 329 -9.34 17.99 -2.52
C LEU A 329 -10.21 18.32 -3.73
N ILE A 330 -11.20 17.48 -4.04
CA ILE A 330 -12.09 17.71 -5.19
C ILE A 330 -12.83 19.04 -5.01
N ARG A 331 -13.43 19.25 -3.84
CA ARG A 331 -14.17 20.47 -3.50
C ARG A 331 -13.31 21.71 -3.74
N ASN A 332 -12.10 21.73 -3.20
CA ASN A 332 -11.21 22.88 -3.28
C ASN A 332 -10.63 23.07 -4.69
N ALA A 333 -10.34 21.99 -5.42
CA ALA A 333 -9.87 22.06 -6.80
C ALA A 333 -10.93 22.65 -7.76
N TYR A 334 -12.22 22.58 -7.42
CA TYR A 334 -13.30 23.24 -8.17
C TYR A 334 -13.81 24.54 -7.53
N GLY A 335 -13.05 25.14 -6.60
CA GLY A 335 -13.38 26.44 -6.03
C GLY A 335 -14.34 26.43 -4.83
N GLY A 336 -14.60 25.27 -4.23
CA GLY A 336 -15.36 25.13 -2.99
C GLY A 336 -16.68 24.38 -3.14
N ASP A 337 -17.60 24.63 -2.20
CA ASP A 337 -18.92 24.02 -2.15
C ASP A 337 -19.72 24.24 -3.44
N GLY A 338 -20.40 23.19 -3.91
CA GLY A 338 -21.15 23.24 -5.16
C GLY A 338 -20.28 23.12 -6.42
N LEU A 339 -18.95 23.06 -6.29
CA LEU A 339 -18.00 22.93 -7.41
C LEU A 339 -18.21 24.02 -8.47
N PRO A 340 -18.12 25.33 -8.12
CA PRO A 340 -18.48 26.43 -9.00
C PRO A 340 -17.63 26.53 -10.27
N ASN A 341 -16.37 26.10 -10.23
CA ASN A 341 -15.48 26.18 -11.39
C ASN A 341 -15.75 25.02 -12.36
N ASP A 342 -15.84 25.31 -13.65
CA ASP A 342 -16.05 24.28 -14.69
C ASP A 342 -14.79 23.48 -15.04
N VAL A 343 -13.63 24.00 -14.65
CA VAL A 343 -12.31 23.43 -14.93
C VAL A 343 -11.60 23.11 -13.62
N TYR A 344 -10.94 21.95 -13.57
CA TYR A 344 -10.15 21.55 -12.42
C TYR A 344 -8.91 22.44 -12.21
N ALA A 345 -8.67 22.91 -10.99
CA ALA A 345 -7.48 23.68 -10.65
C ALA A 345 -6.26 22.76 -10.39
N ASP A 346 -5.40 22.60 -11.39
CA ASP A 346 -4.21 21.72 -11.34
C ASP A 346 -3.18 22.13 -10.27
N THR A 347 -3.24 23.37 -9.80
CA THR A 347 -2.25 23.97 -8.89
C THR A 347 -2.72 24.03 -7.44
N TYR A 348 -3.85 23.41 -7.10
CA TYR A 348 -4.36 23.42 -5.73
C TYR A 348 -3.32 22.88 -4.72
N MET A 349 -3.16 23.63 -3.64
CA MET A 349 -2.26 23.35 -2.52
C MET A 349 -2.94 23.78 -1.21
N PRO A 350 -2.93 22.93 -0.17
CA PRO A 350 -3.46 23.27 1.15
C PRO A 350 -2.70 24.44 1.79
N VAL A 351 -3.40 25.23 2.62
CA VAL A 351 -2.86 26.44 3.25
C VAL A 351 -1.67 26.15 4.18
N SER A 352 -1.72 25.03 4.93
CA SER A 352 -0.60 24.63 5.82
C SER A 352 0.69 24.46 5.01
N TRP A 353 0.61 23.88 3.81
CA TRP A 353 1.76 23.73 2.92
C TRP A 353 2.20 25.04 2.29
N ALA A 354 1.25 25.88 1.86
CA ALA A 354 1.53 27.19 1.28
C ALA A 354 2.39 28.07 2.20
N ASN A 355 2.12 28.01 3.51
CA ASN A 355 2.78 28.83 4.52
C ASN A 355 4.11 28.26 5.02
N ASN A 356 4.36 26.95 4.84
CA ASN A 356 5.52 26.29 5.45
C ASN A 356 6.53 25.76 4.42
N ASN A 357 6.08 25.02 3.40
CA ASN A 357 7.00 24.44 2.41
C ASN A 357 6.29 24.17 1.06
N PRO A 358 5.96 25.23 0.31
CA PRO A 358 5.22 25.10 -0.95
C PRO A 358 6.00 24.34 -2.03
N ASP A 359 7.34 24.45 -2.02
CA ASP A 359 8.20 23.81 -3.02
C ASP A 359 8.26 22.30 -2.83
N LEU A 360 8.40 21.81 -1.59
CA LEU A 360 8.32 20.38 -1.28
C LEU A 360 6.95 19.83 -1.67
N TYR A 361 5.87 20.56 -1.39
CA TYR A 361 4.52 20.11 -1.74
C TYR A 361 4.37 19.89 -3.25
N ARG A 362 4.71 20.91 -4.05
CA ARG A 362 4.52 20.87 -5.51
C ARG A 362 5.45 19.88 -6.21
N SER A 363 6.67 19.71 -5.69
CA SER A 363 7.72 18.90 -6.34
C SER A 363 7.67 17.44 -5.90
N VAL A 364 7.23 17.16 -4.67
CA VAL A 364 7.24 15.80 -4.09
C VAL A 364 5.83 15.36 -3.71
N ILE A 365 5.15 16.08 -2.83
CA ILE A 365 3.91 15.57 -2.23
C ILE A 365 2.78 15.42 -3.26
N ALA A 366 2.46 16.49 -3.98
CA ALA A 366 1.38 16.52 -4.96
C ALA A 366 1.63 15.52 -6.10
N ARG A 367 2.89 15.32 -6.51
CA ARG A 367 3.29 14.44 -7.62
C ARG A 367 3.39 12.97 -7.20
N SER A 368 4.02 12.72 -6.05
CA SER A 368 4.49 11.38 -5.70
C SER A 368 3.76 10.71 -4.55
N CYS A 369 3.13 11.47 -3.66
CA CYS A 369 2.60 10.92 -2.40
C CYS A 369 1.08 11.09 -2.29
N ARG A 370 0.54 12.24 -2.71
CA ARG A 370 -0.84 12.66 -2.47
C ARG A 370 -1.88 11.66 -2.94
N ALA A 371 -1.79 11.17 -4.19
CA ALA A 371 -2.79 10.31 -4.81
C ALA A 371 -3.20 9.12 -3.93
N CYS A 372 -2.24 8.39 -3.37
CA CYS A 372 -2.53 7.21 -2.56
C CYS A 372 -2.82 7.56 -1.09
N HIS A 373 -2.10 8.52 -0.52
CA HIS A 373 -2.20 8.84 0.89
C HIS A 373 -3.45 9.65 1.24
N MET A 374 -3.99 10.49 0.36
CA MET A 374 -5.23 11.22 0.64
C MET A 374 -6.47 10.32 0.81
N LEU A 375 -6.36 9.07 0.38
CA LEU A 375 -7.41 8.05 0.45
C LEU A 375 -7.33 7.25 1.75
N ARG A 376 -6.26 7.45 2.51
CA ARG A 376 -5.96 6.80 3.79
C ARG A 376 -5.91 7.89 4.85
N ASP A 377 -6.76 7.79 5.85
CA ASP A 377 -6.74 8.71 6.98
C ASP A 377 -7.28 8.01 8.24
N ASP A 378 -6.45 7.69 9.24
CA ASP A 378 -6.97 7.07 10.47
C ASP A 378 -7.78 8.01 11.37
N ALA A 379 -8.12 9.22 10.92
CA ALA A 379 -8.98 10.13 11.67
C ALA A 379 -10.39 9.53 11.72
N ARG A 380 -10.61 8.73 12.75
CA ARG A 380 -11.87 8.05 13.04
C ARG A 380 -13.00 9.05 13.35
N SER A 381 -12.67 10.28 13.72
CA SER A 381 -13.60 11.42 13.85
C SER A 381 -12.81 12.73 14.01
N ALA A 382 -13.49 13.89 13.88
CA ALA A 382 -12.94 15.22 14.16
C ALA A 382 -12.38 15.41 15.60
N ASN A 383 -12.65 14.45 16.50
CA ASN A 383 -12.18 14.45 17.88
C ASN A 383 -11.08 13.40 18.15
N ASN A 384 -10.56 12.71 17.12
CA ASN A 384 -9.44 11.77 17.28
C ASN A 384 -8.11 12.53 17.20
N THR A 385 -7.26 12.36 18.20
CA THR A 385 -5.91 12.96 18.29
C THR A 385 -4.82 12.06 17.73
N ASP A 386 -5.16 10.94 17.10
CA ASP A 386 -4.19 10.21 16.30
C ASP A 386 -3.71 11.18 15.19
N ILE A 387 -2.41 11.46 15.13
CA ILE A 387 -1.83 12.35 14.12
C ILE A 387 -1.61 11.48 12.88
N HIS A 388 -2.21 11.85 11.74
CA HIS A 388 -2.30 11.00 10.54
C HIS A 388 -1.59 11.60 9.35
N LEU A 389 -0.91 10.78 8.55
CA LEU A 389 -0.32 11.26 7.29
C LEU A 389 -1.39 11.52 6.21
N ASP A 390 -2.32 12.44 6.47
CA ASP A 390 -2.95 13.24 5.43
C ASP A 390 -1.93 14.27 4.92
N PHE A 391 -2.06 14.67 3.67
CA PHE A 391 -1.19 15.68 3.06
C PHE A 391 -1.85 17.05 3.01
N ASP A 392 -2.84 17.30 3.88
CA ASP A 392 -3.48 18.60 4.03
C ASP A 392 -2.72 19.46 5.07
N ASP A 393 -2.05 18.83 6.04
CA ASP A 393 -1.22 19.50 7.05
C ASP A 393 0.29 19.19 6.97
N TYR A 394 1.11 20.26 6.87
CA TYR A 394 2.57 20.16 6.85
C TYR A 394 3.15 19.66 8.19
N ALA A 395 2.63 20.15 9.32
CA ALA A 395 3.17 19.78 10.63
C ALA A 395 3.03 18.29 10.89
N THR A 396 1.92 17.72 10.46
CA THR A 396 1.70 16.29 10.52
C THR A 396 2.68 15.51 9.65
N PHE A 397 2.89 15.89 8.38
CA PHE A 397 3.92 15.25 7.55
C PHE A 397 5.31 15.32 8.19
N LYS A 398 5.65 16.45 8.82
CA LYS A 398 6.93 16.65 9.50
C LYS A 398 7.19 15.58 10.59
N ASN A 399 6.17 15.18 11.33
CA ASN A 399 6.27 14.16 12.37
C ASN A 399 6.59 12.76 11.82
N TYR A 400 6.33 12.51 10.53
CA TYR A 400 6.64 11.26 9.85
C TYR A 400 8.01 11.24 9.17
N ALA A 401 8.88 12.23 9.40
CA ALA A 401 10.20 12.31 8.75
C ALA A 401 11.06 11.04 8.93
N PRO A 402 11.15 10.38 10.10
CA PRO A 402 11.93 9.15 10.25
C PRO A 402 11.41 8.01 9.36
N LEU A 403 10.10 7.79 9.35
CA LEU A 403 9.46 6.76 8.49
C LEU A 403 9.57 7.14 7.01
N THR A 404 9.47 8.43 6.68
CA THR A 404 9.63 8.92 5.31
C THR A 404 11.03 8.62 4.79
N ARG A 405 12.08 8.93 5.57
CA ARG A 405 13.47 8.57 5.23
C ARG A 405 13.59 7.07 4.99
N HIS A 406 13.08 6.26 5.91
CA HIS A 406 13.22 4.82 5.84
C HIS A 406 12.51 4.20 4.62
N TYR A 407 11.26 4.56 4.36
CA TYR A 407 10.52 4.05 3.21
C TYR A 407 11.07 4.55 1.86
N MET A 408 11.48 5.81 1.79
CA MET A 408 11.91 6.44 0.54
C MET A 408 13.39 6.19 0.22
N ILE A 409 14.29 6.49 1.16
CA ILE A 409 15.75 6.51 0.93
C ILE A 409 16.40 5.16 1.26
N ASP A 410 15.96 4.49 2.33
CA ASP A 410 16.56 3.21 2.71
C ASP A 410 15.99 2.06 1.89
N LEU A 411 14.66 1.90 1.91
CA LEU A 411 14.00 0.74 1.32
C LEU A 411 13.57 0.93 -0.13
N GLY A 412 13.27 2.15 -0.57
CA GLY A 412 12.69 2.40 -1.89
C GLY A 412 11.34 1.70 -2.09
N THR A 413 10.59 1.50 -1.01
CA THR A 413 9.24 0.87 -1.05
C THR A 413 8.14 1.89 -1.31
N MET A 414 8.48 3.18 -1.35
CA MET A 414 7.59 4.26 -1.70
C MET A 414 8.22 5.11 -2.81
N PRO A 415 7.40 5.76 -3.66
CA PRO A 415 5.98 5.51 -3.88
C PRO A 415 5.68 4.10 -4.38
N LEU A 416 4.49 3.57 -4.05
CA LEU A 416 4.07 2.20 -4.40
C LEU A 416 3.70 2.00 -5.88
N ALA A 417 3.68 3.07 -6.68
CA ALA A 417 3.46 2.99 -8.12
C ALA A 417 4.79 3.20 -8.84
N LYS A 418 5.15 2.29 -9.75
CA LYS A 418 6.47 2.25 -10.38
C LYS A 418 6.77 3.49 -11.24
N ILE A 419 5.80 3.98 -12.01
CA ILE A 419 5.97 5.22 -12.80
C ILE A 419 6.21 6.42 -11.88
N VAL A 420 5.43 6.53 -10.81
CA VAL A 420 5.58 7.58 -9.81
C VAL A 420 6.96 7.52 -9.13
N TYR A 421 7.42 6.32 -8.80
CA TYR A 421 8.74 6.08 -8.24
C TYR A 421 9.86 6.50 -9.19
N ASP A 422 9.82 6.04 -10.44
CA ASP A 422 10.84 6.38 -11.43
C ASP A 422 10.87 7.90 -11.69
N ASN A 423 9.70 8.53 -11.84
CA ASN A 423 9.59 9.98 -12.03
C ASN A 423 10.13 10.75 -10.82
N PHE A 424 9.88 10.28 -9.59
CA PHE A 424 10.49 10.88 -8.41
C PHE A 424 12.01 10.84 -8.55
N TRP A 425 12.62 9.67 -8.74
CA TRP A 425 14.08 9.54 -8.80
C TRP A 425 14.77 10.16 -10.02
N GLN A 426 14.03 10.49 -11.08
CA GLN A 426 14.54 11.15 -12.28
C GLN A 426 14.38 12.69 -12.27
N THR A 427 13.71 13.25 -11.26
CA THR A 427 13.50 14.70 -11.12
C THR A 427 14.30 15.27 -9.94
N ASP A 428 14.07 16.53 -9.56
CA ASP A 428 14.65 17.15 -8.37
C ASP A 428 13.94 16.74 -7.07
N GLY A 429 12.92 15.88 -7.14
CA GLY A 429 12.17 15.39 -5.98
C GLY A 429 13.04 14.81 -4.85
N PRO A 430 14.03 13.94 -5.11
CA PRO A 430 14.94 13.39 -4.11
C PRO A 430 15.72 14.49 -3.40
N GLU A 431 16.18 15.49 -4.14
CA GLU A 431 16.94 16.62 -3.58
C GLU A 431 16.07 17.47 -2.64
N LYS A 432 14.82 17.76 -3.04
CA LYS A 432 13.86 18.49 -2.20
C LYS A 432 13.50 17.72 -0.93
N LEU A 433 13.28 16.41 -1.05
CA LEU A 433 12.98 15.56 0.09
C LEU A 433 14.19 15.45 1.04
N ALA A 434 15.40 15.27 0.50
CA ALA A 434 16.62 15.19 1.27
C ALA A 434 16.86 16.46 2.09
N GLN A 435 16.74 17.64 1.47
CA GLN A 435 16.86 18.92 2.17
C GLN A 435 15.89 19.03 3.36
N PHE A 436 14.63 18.62 3.17
CA PHE A 436 13.64 18.60 4.24
C PHE A 436 14.02 17.62 5.37
N LEU A 437 14.48 16.41 5.02
CA LEU A 437 14.87 15.39 6.00
C LEU A 437 16.10 15.82 6.80
N GLU A 438 17.10 16.42 6.15
CA GLU A 438 18.32 16.96 6.79
C GLU A 438 18.00 18.09 7.78
N GLN A 439 16.98 18.90 7.48
CA GLN A 439 16.52 19.97 8.39
C GLN A 439 15.66 19.45 9.55
N THR A 440 15.02 18.29 9.38
CA THR A 440 14.03 17.77 10.33
C THR A 440 14.61 16.72 11.27
N LEU A 441 15.55 15.91 10.79
CA LEU A 441 16.13 14.80 11.54
C LEU A 441 17.45 15.20 12.19
N VAL A 442 17.62 14.80 13.46
CA VAL A 442 18.87 15.02 14.22
C VAL A 442 19.63 13.68 14.30
N PRO A 443 20.80 13.54 13.65
CA PRO A 443 21.59 12.32 13.73
C PRO A 443 22.18 12.13 15.14
N THR A 444 22.32 10.87 15.58
CA THR A 444 22.99 10.52 16.85
C THR A 444 24.20 9.62 16.58
N PRO A 445 25.15 9.48 17.53
CA PRO A 445 26.29 8.58 17.36
C PRO A 445 25.88 7.11 17.16
N THR A 446 24.75 6.69 17.73
CA THR A 446 24.21 5.33 17.65
C THR A 446 23.26 5.12 16.46
N GLU A 447 22.81 6.20 15.83
CA GLU A 447 21.95 6.19 14.65
C GLU A 447 22.40 7.29 13.69
N PRO A 448 23.50 7.06 12.93
CA PRO A 448 23.85 7.96 11.85
C PRO A 448 22.74 7.88 10.80
N LEU A 449 22.26 9.05 10.34
CA LEU A 449 21.18 9.15 9.37
C LEU A 449 21.72 9.71 8.05
N PRO A 450 22.59 8.99 7.32
CA PRO A 450 23.09 9.48 6.04
C PRO A 450 21.91 9.58 5.06
N ILE A 451 21.75 10.77 4.50
CA ILE A 451 20.77 11.10 3.45
C ILE A 451 21.49 11.31 2.11
N ARG A 452 22.73 11.79 2.17
CA ARG A 452 23.62 12.00 1.03
C ARG A 452 24.88 11.16 1.14
N ASP A 453 25.44 10.79 0.00
CA ASP A 453 26.75 10.16 -0.08
C ASP A 453 27.88 11.18 0.09
N ALA A 454 29.13 10.70 0.08
CA ALA A 454 30.32 11.54 0.22
C ALA A 454 30.50 12.57 -0.91
N SER A 455 29.83 12.41 -2.05
CA SER A 455 29.82 13.37 -3.16
C SER A 455 28.73 14.43 -3.04
N GLY A 456 27.88 14.33 -2.02
CA GLY A 456 26.75 15.23 -1.78
C GLY A 456 25.48 14.85 -2.54
N LYS A 457 25.44 13.70 -3.23
CA LYS A 457 24.24 13.23 -3.93
C LYS A 457 23.31 12.49 -2.98
N VAL A 458 21.99 12.65 -3.15
CA VAL A 458 21.01 11.86 -2.38
C VAL A 458 21.23 10.37 -2.61
N ILE A 459 21.32 9.63 -1.52
CA ILE A 459 21.52 8.19 -1.56
C ILE A 459 20.27 7.54 -2.16
N GLN A 460 20.47 6.71 -3.17
CA GLN A 460 19.38 5.92 -3.76
C GLN A 460 19.21 4.57 -3.03
N PRO A 461 17.98 4.04 -2.99
CA PRO A 461 17.71 2.66 -2.59
C PRO A 461 18.50 1.66 -3.42
N GLY A 462 18.63 0.45 -2.88
CA GLY A 462 19.31 -0.66 -3.55
C GLY A 462 20.71 -0.96 -3.03
N ARG A 463 21.27 -0.11 -2.17
CA ARG A 463 22.49 -0.45 -1.43
C ARG A 463 22.21 -1.49 -0.33
N PRO A 464 23.18 -2.30 0.10
CA PRO A 464 23.04 -3.09 1.30
C PRO A 464 22.92 -2.17 2.52
N ILE A 465 22.00 -2.50 3.42
CA ILE A 465 21.78 -1.76 4.66
C ILE A 465 21.86 -2.76 5.81
N ALA A 466 22.85 -2.59 6.68
CA ALA A 466 22.86 -3.30 7.95
C ALA A 466 21.82 -2.63 8.85
N ASP A 467 20.77 -3.38 9.15
CA ASP A 467 19.77 -2.98 10.13
C ASP A 467 19.46 -4.20 11.01
N PRO A 468 19.90 -4.21 12.28
CA PRO A 468 19.71 -5.33 13.19
C PRO A 468 18.33 -5.32 13.90
N GLY A 469 17.38 -4.50 13.45
CA GLY A 469 16.09 -4.28 14.10
C GLY A 469 16.16 -3.18 15.18
N PRO A 470 15.30 -3.24 16.22
CA PRO A 470 15.37 -2.33 17.36
C PRO A 470 16.79 -2.26 17.94
N LEU A 471 17.35 -1.05 17.98
CA LEU A 471 18.78 -0.83 18.29
C LEU A 471 19.16 -1.15 19.73
N THR A 472 18.18 -1.25 20.62
CA THR A 472 18.38 -1.57 22.02
C THR A 472 17.29 -2.54 22.48
N ARG A 473 17.56 -3.37 23.50
CA ARG A 473 16.54 -4.14 24.25
C ARG A 473 17.15 -4.87 25.45
N THR A 474 16.26 -5.36 26.32
CA THR A 474 16.61 -6.23 27.46
C THR A 474 16.22 -7.68 27.21
N VAL A 475 17.08 -8.61 27.63
CA VAL A 475 16.87 -10.07 27.53
C VAL A 475 17.31 -10.77 28.80
N ARG A 476 16.91 -12.04 28.96
CA ARG A 476 17.48 -12.92 29.99
C ARG A 476 18.79 -13.55 29.51
N MET A 477 19.59 -14.06 30.44
CA MET A 477 20.78 -14.87 30.14
C MET A 477 20.41 -16.08 29.26
N GLY A 478 21.31 -16.49 28.37
CA GLY A 478 21.13 -17.63 27.45
C GLY A 478 21.21 -17.22 25.98
N TRP A 479 20.58 -18.01 25.10
CA TRP A 479 20.55 -17.72 23.67
C TRP A 479 19.67 -16.50 23.38
N VAL A 480 20.21 -15.56 22.60
CA VAL A 480 19.57 -14.30 22.23
C VAL A 480 19.35 -14.25 20.72
N PRO A 481 18.10 -14.27 20.22
CA PRO A 481 17.81 -14.27 18.79
C PRO A 481 18.03 -12.89 18.17
N LEU A 482 18.78 -12.79 17.09
CA LEU A 482 19.06 -11.58 16.32
C LEU A 482 18.31 -11.65 14.99
N ARG A 483 17.78 -10.52 14.51
CA ARG A 483 17.05 -10.44 13.25
C ARG A 483 17.45 -9.21 12.45
N ALA A 484 18.01 -9.44 11.26
CA ALA A 484 18.33 -8.37 10.32
C ALA A 484 17.13 -8.03 9.44
N VAL A 485 17.07 -6.78 8.98
CA VAL A 485 16.25 -6.41 7.81
C VAL A 485 16.79 -7.15 6.58
N GLN A 486 15.87 -7.74 5.82
CA GLN A 486 16.24 -8.61 4.70
C GLN A 486 16.30 -7.89 3.34
N THR A 487 15.72 -6.69 3.25
CA THR A 487 15.65 -5.93 2.00
C THR A 487 17.05 -5.59 1.48
N PHE A 488 17.28 -5.83 0.18
CA PHE A 488 18.55 -5.62 -0.55
C PHE A 488 19.75 -6.48 -0.17
N ASN A 489 19.70 -7.22 0.93
CA ASN A 489 20.87 -7.93 1.45
C ASN A 489 20.92 -9.38 0.95
N ASP A 490 22.05 -9.79 0.36
CA ASP A 490 22.30 -11.17 -0.10
C ASP A 490 23.26 -11.96 0.81
N ALA A 491 24.02 -11.29 1.66
CA ALA A 491 24.80 -11.92 2.72
C ALA A 491 24.84 -11.08 4.01
N TYR A 492 25.11 -11.77 5.11
CA TYR A 492 25.06 -11.23 6.47
C TYR A 492 26.35 -11.61 7.22
N SER A 493 26.75 -10.78 8.17
CA SER A 493 27.87 -11.06 9.07
C SER A 493 27.59 -10.44 10.43
N TRP A 494 27.33 -11.29 11.42
CA TRP A 494 27.14 -10.92 12.81
C TRP A 494 28.42 -11.14 13.61
N THR A 495 28.80 -10.15 14.43
CA THR A 495 29.95 -10.24 15.34
C THR A 495 29.66 -9.57 16.67
N VAL A 496 30.21 -10.08 17.77
CA VAL A 496 30.18 -9.35 19.05
C VAL A 496 31.38 -8.40 19.10
N VAL A 497 31.12 -7.11 19.20
CA VAL A 497 32.16 -6.06 19.23
C VAL A 497 32.44 -5.54 20.64
N SER A 498 31.49 -5.74 21.56
CA SER A 498 31.68 -5.45 22.99
C SER A 498 30.90 -6.46 23.81
N ALA A 499 31.47 -6.89 24.94
CA ALA A 499 30.87 -7.81 25.90
C ALA A 499 31.12 -7.30 27.34
N PRO A 500 30.38 -7.82 28.35
CA PRO A 500 30.63 -7.50 29.74
C PRO A 500 32.06 -7.83 30.19
N ALA A 501 32.52 -7.16 31.25
CA ALA A 501 33.85 -7.34 31.81
C ALA A 501 34.13 -8.84 32.11
N GLY A 502 35.34 -9.29 31.76
CA GLY A 502 35.76 -10.68 31.93
C GLY A 502 35.41 -11.60 30.75
N ILE A 503 34.69 -11.12 29.74
CA ILE A 503 34.41 -11.87 28.51
C ILE A 503 35.08 -11.17 27.31
N ALA A 504 35.93 -11.89 26.59
CA ALA A 504 36.43 -11.41 25.31
C ALA A 504 35.28 -11.46 24.27
N PRO A 505 35.00 -10.37 23.53
CA PRO A 505 33.92 -10.36 22.52
C PRO A 505 34.01 -11.52 21.51
N ALA A 506 35.23 -11.83 21.05
CA ALA A 506 35.48 -12.94 20.12
C ALA A 506 35.21 -14.35 20.69
N ALA A 507 35.07 -14.48 22.02
CA ALA A 507 34.76 -15.75 22.68
C ALA A 507 33.25 -16.00 22.82
N VAL A 508 32.40 -15.02 22.48
CA VAL A 508 30.94 -15.18 22.52
C VAL A 508 30.46 -15.88 21.25
N PRO A 509 29.94 -17.12 21.33
CA PRO A 509 29.54 -17.85 20.14
C PRO A 509 28.29 -17.23 19.51
N ILE A 510 28.29 -17.14 18.19
CA ILE A 510 27.14 -16.77 17.37
C ILE A 510 26.82 -17.93 16.43
N GLU A 511 25.61 -18.47 16.54
CA GLU A 511 25.06 -19.42 15.58
C GLU A 511 24.38 -18.69 14.43
N ASN A 512 24.47 -19.28 13.23
CA ASN A 512 23.92 -18.71 12.00
C ASN A 512 24.39 -17.27 11.75
N ALA A 513 25.63 -16.96 12.12
CA ALA A 513 26.21 -15.61 12.03
C ALA A 513 26.22 -15.02 10.60
N ASN A 514 25.95 -15.84 9.58
CA ASN A 514 25.91 -15.47 8.17
C ASN A 514 24.49 -15.44 7.56
N THR A 515 23.44 -15.48 8.38
CA THR A 515 22.05 -15.45 7.93
C THR A 515 21.32 -14.21 8.47
N PRO A 516 20.14 -13.86 7.94
CA PRO A 516 19.32 -12.79 8.53
C PRO A 516 18.79 -13.12 9.93
N GLN A 517 18.85 -14.38 10.35
CA GLN A 517 18.41 -14.86 11.66
C GLN A 517 19.57 -15.57 12.38
N ALA A 518 20.27 -14.82 13.22
CA ALA A 518 21.37 -15.33 14.02
C ALA A 518 20.96 -15.47 15.49
N ARG A 519 21.79 -16.09 16.32
CA ARG A 519 21.67 -15.98 17.77
C ARG A 519 23.02 -16.07 18.44
N PHE A 520 23.23 -15.28 19.49
CA PHE A 520 24.44 -15.36 20.30
C PHE A 520 24.12 -15.89 21.69
N ASN A 521 25.10 -16.49 22.35
CA ASN A 521 24.92 -17.00 23.71
C ASN A 521 25.43 -15.98 24.74
N ALA A 522 24.50 -15.31 25.44
CA ALA A 522 24.81 -14.47 26.58
C ALA A 522 25.07 -15.33 27.82
N THR A 523 26.34 -15.59 28.12
CA THR A 523 26.75 -16.47 29.23
C THR A 523 26.92 -15.77 30.58
N VAL A 524 26.87 -14.43 30.61
CA VAL A 524 26.97 -13.65 31.84
C VAL A 524 25.57 -13.25 32.29
N PRO A 525 25.25 -13.38 33.59
CA PRO A 525 23.93 -13.06 34.12
C PRO A 525 23.54 -11.58 34.00
N THR A 526 24.50 -10.64 34.02
CA THR A 526 24.19 -9.21 33.87
C THR A 526 25.25 -8.46 33.08
N GLY A 527 24.82 -7.65 32.11
CA GLY A 527 25.68 -6.71 31.41
C GLY A 527 25.26 -6.45 29.97
N THR A 528 25.91 -5.47 29.35
CA THR A 528 25.61 -5.05 27.98
C THR A 528 26.53 -5.73 26.97
N TYR A 529 25.93 -6.33 25.96
CA TYR A 529 26.61 -6.80 24.76
C TYR A 529 26.32 -5.81 23.63
N LYS A 530 27.33 -5.51 22.81
CA LYS A 530 27.13 -4.82 21.53
C LYS A 530 27.41 -5.81 20.41
N VAL A 531 26.39 -6.09 19.60
CA VAL A 531 26.48 -7.00 18.47
C VAL A 531 26.39 -6.18 17.19
N GLN A 532 27.36 -6.36 16.31
CA GLN A 532 27.46 -5.66 15.05
C GLN A 532 26.96 -6.55 13.91
N LEU A 533 26.21 -5.94 13.00
CA LEU A 533 25.80 -6.49 11.71
C LEU A 533 26.53 -5.74 10.59
N VAL A 534 27.07 -6.49 9.64
CA VAL A 534 27.45 -6.01 8.31
C VAL A 534 26.70 -6.85 7.29
N THR A 535 26.10 -6.21 6.29
CA THR A 535 25.46 -6.91 5.18
C THR A 535 26.18 -6.63 3.87
N SER A 536 25.91 -7.43 2.85
CA SER A 536 26.36 -7.15 1.49
C SER A 536 25.26 -7.32 0.47
N ARG A 537 25.51 -6.71 -0.69
CA ARG A 537 24.77 -6.95 -1.93
C ARG A 537 25.75 -6.94 -3.09
N ALA A 538 25.77 -8.00 -3.90
CA ALA A 538 26.61 -8.12 -5.08
C ALA A 538 28.09 -7.75 -4.82
N GLY A 539 28.62 -8.15 -3.66
CA GLY A 539 30.00 -7.89 -3.23
C GLY A 539 30.28 -6.52 -2.60
N VAL A 540 29.33 -5.58 -2.62
CA VAL A 540 29.42 -4.30 -1.90
C VAL A 540 28.98 -4.52 -0.45
N LYS A 541 29.71 -3.98 0.53
CA LYS A 541 29.36 -4.06 1.95
C LYS A 541 28.63 -2.82 2.43
N SER A 542 27.72 -2.98 3.38
CA SER A 542 27.12 -1.87 4.12
C SER A 542 28.11 -1.26 5.10
N ASP A 543 27.81 -0.05 5.57
CA ASP A 543 28.36 0.41 6.84
C ASP A 543 27.88 -0.52 7.97
N PRO A 544 28.68 -0.75 9.03
CA PRO A 544 28.27 -1.59 10.14
C PRO A 544 27.17 -0.92 10.99
N ALA A 545 26.17 -1.70 11.38
CA ALA A 545 25.16 -1.28 12.36
C ALA A 545 25.28 -2.11 13.64
N THR A 546 24.99 -1.51 14.79
CA THR A 546 25.16 -2.17 16.09
C THR A 546 23.83 -2.21 16.84
N VAL A 547 23.53 -3.35 17.44
CA VAL A 547 22.45 -3.51 18.44
C VAL A 547 23.07 -3.66 19.82
N GLU A 548 22.54 -2.93 20.79
CA GLU A 548 22.91 -3.05 22.21
C GLU A 548 21.90 -3.93 22.94
N VAL A 549 22.39 -5.03 23.51
CA VAL A 549 21.56 -5.99 24.23
C VAL A 549 21.96 -5.98 25.70
N PHE A 550 21.05 -5.49 26.55
CA PHE A 550 21.22 -5.57 27.99
C PHE A 550 20.73 -6.93 28.48
N VAL A 551 21.63 -7.74 29.04
CA VAL A 551 21.30 -9.03 29.64
C VAL A 551 21.06 -8.80 31.12
N SER A 552 19.93 -9.28 31.64
CA SER A 552 19.57 -9.17 33.05
C SER A 552 19.32 -10.55 33.66
N ASN A 553 19.77 -10.72 34.90
CA ASN A 553 19.44 -11.85 35.78
C ASN A 553 18.39 -11.47 36.82
N ASP A 554 17.94 -10.22 36.80
CA ASP A 554 16.95 -9.74 37.72
C ASP A 554 15.59 -10.36 37.34
N ASN A 555 15.21 -11.35 38.13
CA ASN A 555 13.94 -12.05 37.95
C ASN A 555 12.73 -11.17 38.26
N THR A 556 12.93 -9.98 38.84
CA THR A 556 11.86 -9.04 39.18
C THR A 556 11.47 -8.12 38.02
N ILE A 557 12.29 -8.00 36.97
CA ILE A 557 12.04 -7.08 35.84
C ILE A 557 10.83 -7.48 34.98
N GLY A 558 10.24 -8.67 35.15
CA GLY A 558 9.03 -9.08 34.43
C GLY A 558 9.25 -9.52 32.98
N LEU A 559 10.51 -9.78 32.59
CA LEU A 559 10.85 -10.36 31.29
C LEU A 559 10.51 -11.84 31.23
N PHE A 560 10.01 -12.31 30.09
CA PHE A 560 9.94 -13.73 29.77
C PHE A 560 11.28 -14.21 29.19
N ASP A 561 11.56 -15.51 29.32
CA ASP A 561 12.71 -16.11 28.66
C ASP A 561 12.49 -16.14 27.14
N GLN A 562 13.38 -15.48 26.41
CA GLN A 562 13.31 -15.35 24.95
C GLN A 562 13.30 -16.70 24.21
N ASN A 563 13.80 -17.78 24.82
CA ASN A 563 13.86 -19.11 24.20
C ASN A 563 12.53 -19.88 24.32
N THR A 564 11.70 -19.52 25.30
CA THR A 564 10.47 -20.23 25.65
C THR A 564 9.23 -19.34 25.56
N ILE A 565 9.38 -18.06 25.23
CA ILE A 565 8.27 -17.14 24.97
C ILE A 565 7.40 -17.64 23.81
N ARG A 566 6.08 -17.63 23.99
CA ARG A 566 5.02 -18.04 23.04
C ARG A 566 3.86 -17.03 23.11
N LEU A 567 2.87 -17.18 22.24
CA LEU A 567 1.68 -16.33 22.28
C LEU A 567 0.99 -16.39 23.65
N ALA A 568 1.01 -17.54 24.33
CA ALA A 568 0.42 -17.67 25.67
C ALA A 568 0.99 -16.66 26.68
N GLN A 569 2.32 -16.45 26.72
CA GLN A 569 2.91 -15.42 27.59
C GLN A 569 2.58 -14.01 27.09
N ILE A 570 2.65 -13.76 25.78
CA ILE A 570 2.29 -12.46 25.20
C ILE A 570 0.83 -12.09 25.51
N ASN A 571 -0.07 -13.08 25.52
CA ASN A 571 -1.46 -12.89 25.90
C ASN A 571 -1.61 -12.38 27.34
N THR A 572 -0.72 -12.74 28.27
CA THR A 572 -0.73 -12.16 29.63
C THR A 572 -0.42 -10.66 29.65
N ILE A 573 0.26 -10.14 28.61
CA ILE A 573 0.48 -8.71 28.41
C ILE A 573 -0.74 -8.06 27.74
N LEU A 574 -1.20 -8.66 26.64
CA LEU A 574 -2.33 -8.15 25.85
C LEU A 574 -3.64 -8.11 26.64
N THR A 575 -3.81 -9.01 27.61
CA THR A 575 -5.00 -9.09 28.47
C THR A 575 -4.93 -8.22 29.72
N ARG A 576 -3.85 -7.46 29.94
CA ARG A 576 -3.83 -6.46 31.02
C ARG A 576 -4.83 -5.35 30.73
N GLY A 577 -5.44 -4.80 31.79
CA GLY A 577 -6.56 -3.86 31.69
C GLY A 577 -6.32 -2.63 30.80
N THR A 578 -5.07 -2.21 30.61
CA THR A 578 -4.71 -1.10 29.71
C THR A 578 -4.99 -1.41 28.24
N CYS A 579 -4.54 -2.56 27.72
CA CYS A 579 -4.80 -2.96 26.33
C CYS A 579 -6.18 -3.61 26.18
N PHE A 580 -6.53 -4.48 27.12
CA PHE A 580 -7.73 -5.30 27.06
C PHE A 580 -9.03 -4.50 27.20
N SER A 581 -9.00 -3.33 27.85
CA SER A 581 -10.19 -2.46 27.95
C SER A 581 -10.70 -1.99 26.59
N CYS A 582 -9.82 -1.88 25.60
CA CYS A 582 -10.16 -1.43 24.26
C CYS A 582 -10.20 -2.58 23.24
N HIS A 583 -9.26 -3.52 23.34
CA HIS A 583 -9.07 -4.64 22.43
C HIS A 583 -9.78 -5.93 22.87
N SER A 584 -10.99 -5.79 23.43
CA SER A 584 -11.84 -6.91 23.87
C SER A 584 -12.94 -7.25 22.85
N SER A 585 -13.76 -8.25 23.18
CA SER A 585 -15.04 -8.53 22.55
C SER A 585 -16.19 -8.42 23.59
N PRO A 586 -17.17 -7.51 23.40
CA PRO A 586 -17.20 -6.52 22.33
C PRO A 586 -16.04 -5.50 22.49
N PRO A 587 -15.51 -4.97 21.37
CA PRO A 587 -14.50 -3.91 21.37
C PRO A 587 -15.06 -2.60 21.90
N SER A 588 -14.17 -1.75 22.42
CA SER A 588 -14.51 -0.35 22.73
C SER A 588 -14.86 0.42 21.47
N ASN A 589 -15.40 1.62 21.63
CA ASN A 589 -15.59 2.56 20.54
C ASN A 589 -14.64 3.77 20.71
N PRO A 590 -13.80 4.13 19.73
CA PRO A 590 -13.59 3.47 18.45
C PRO A 590 -12.98 2.06 18.60
N VAL A 591 -13.33 1.18 17.68
CA VAL A 591 -12.96 -0.24 17.75
C VAL A 591 -11.57 -0.43 17.20
N PRO A 592 -10.68 -1.09 17.94
CA PRO A 592 -9.30 -1.24 17.54
C PRO A 592 -9.14 -2.16 16.32
N PRO A 593 -8.03 -2.04 15.58
CA PRO A 593 -7.76 -2.85 14.39
C PRO A 593 -7.45 -4.33 14.70
N VAL A 594 -7.38 -4.73 15.98
CA VAL A 594 -7.11 -6.11 16.42
C VAL A 594 -7.91 -6.41 17.70
N ASP A 595 -8.59 -7.56 17.75
CA ASP A 595 -9.23 -8.13 18.94
C ASP A 595 -8.31 -9.21 19.53
N PHE A 596 -8.01 -9.07 20.83
CA PHE A 596 -7.19 -10.02 21.57
C PHE A 596 -8.02 -11.12 22.28
N LYS A 597 -9.36 -11.12 22.19
CA LYS A 597 -10.22 -12.07 22.94
C LYS A 597 -10.71 -13.27 22.13
N SER A 598 -11.01 -13.14 20.84
CA SER A 598 -11.72 -14.20 20.09
C SER A 598 -10.79 -15.29 19.52
N ALA A 599 -10.83 -16.50 20.07
CA ALA A 599 -10.48 -17.69 19.29
C ALA A 599 -11.73 -18.12 18.49
N PRO A 600 -11.65 -18.48 17.19
CA PRO A 600 -10.45 -18.74 16.37
C PRO A 600 -9.78 -17.50 15.75
N GLY A 601 -8.55 -17.67 15.23
CA GLY A 601 -7.84 -16.68 14.39
C GLY A 601 -7.06 -15.56 15.12
N GLN A 602 -6.98 -15.60 16.45
CA GLN A 602 -6.28 -14.60 17.27
C GLN A 602 -4.81 -14.44 16.86
N TYR A 603 -4.11 -15.55 16.65
CA TYR A 603 -2.70 -15.56 16.28
C TYR A 603 -2.45 -14.87 14.94
N GLU A 604 -3.25 -15.21 13.91
CA GLU A 604 -3.17 -14.60 12.59
C GLU A 604 -3.47 -13.09 12.64
N ARG A 605 -4.48 -12.67 13.41
CA ARG A 605 -4.78 -11.24 13.57
C ARG A 605 -3.64 -10.46 14.22
N ILE A 606 -3.02 -11.01 15.27
CA ILE A 606 -1.88 -10.36 15.95
C ILE A 606 -0.67 -10.34 15.03
N THR A 607 -0.31 -11.48 14.44
CA THR A 607 0.89 -11.59 13.58
C THR A 607 0.76 -10.80 12.28
N SER A 608 -0.45 -10.54 11.79
CA SER A 608 -0.68 -9.61 10.65
C SER A 608 -0.20 -8.18 10.91
N ARG A 609 0.04 -7.79 12.17
CA ARG A 609 0.55 -6.47 12.56
C ARG A 609 2.08 -6.45 12.76
N ILE A 610 2.73 -7.58 12.51
CA ILE A 610 4.18 -7.75 12.56
C ILE A 610 4.71 -7.76 11.13
N ASN A 611 5.82 -7.06 10.89
CA ASN A 611 6.58 -7.18 9.65
C ASN A 611 7.86 -7.99 9.97
N PHE A 612 7.86 -9.27 9.60
CA PHE A 612 8.99 -10.17 9.89
C PHE A 612 10.23 -9.93 9.00
N SER A 613 10.05 -9.27 7.85
CA SER A 613 11.16 -8.85 6.98
C SER A 613 11.82 -7.56 7.46
N ASP A 614 11.08 -6.74 8.21
CA ASP A 614 11.56 -5.51 8.83
C ASP A 614 10.77 -5.22 10.12
N THR A 615 11.37 -5.59 11.26
CA THR A 615 10.69 -5.49 12.55
C THR A 615 10.42 -4.05 12.98
N ARG A 616 11.17 -3.06 12.49
CA ARG A 616 10.95 -1.62 12.79
C ARG A 616 9.62 -1.13 12.23
N LEU A 617 9.15 -1.78 11.16
CA LEU A 617 7.87 -1.47 10.50
C LEU A 617 6.69 -2.25 11.09
N SER A 618 6.90 -3.01 12.16
CA SER A 618 5.81 -3.71 12.85
C SER A 618 4.91 -2.70 13.56
N LYS A 619 3.66 -2.58 13.12
CA LYS A 619 2.66 -1.68 13.75
C LYS A 619 2.50 -1.96 15.24
N LEU A 620 2.65 -3.22 15.64
CA LEU A 620 2.60 -3.69 17.03
C LEU A 620 3.75 -3.14 17.90
N LEU A 621 4.88 -2.76 17.30
CA LEU A 621 6.02 -2.12 17.97
C LEU A 621 6.01 -0.59 17.85
N LEU A 622 5.26 -0.02 16.89
CA LEU A 622 5.20 1.42 16.67
C LEU A 622 4.13 2.12 17.53
N LYS A 623 2.88 1.62 17.49
CA LYS A 623 1.74 2.34 18.07
C LYS A 623 1.69 2.36 19.60
N PRO A 624 1.97 1.29 20.37
CA PRO A 624 1.95 1.40 21.83
C PRO A 624 3.22 2.08 22.40
N ALA A 625 4.22 2.36 21.56
CA ALA A 625 5.58 2.65 22.00
C ALA A 625 6.08 4.08 21.78
N ALA A 626 5.16 5.02 21.58
CA ALA A 626 5.43 6.45 21.36
C ALA A 626 6.13 6.82 20.04
N LEU A 627 6.38 5.85 19.15
CA LEU A 627 6.96 6.13 17.82
C LEU A 627 5.91 6.63 16.82
N VAL A 628 4.66 6.26 17.06
CA VAL A 628 3.46 6.76 16.38
C VAL A 628 2.37 6.90 17.45
N PRO A 629 1.50 7.92 17.40
CA PRO A 629 0.40 8.03 18.36
C PRO A 629 -0.46 6.77 18.43
N HIS A 630 -0.90 6.46 19.64
CA HIS A 630 -1.94 5.48 19.91
C HIS A 630 -3.25 6.23 20.19
N ALA A 631 -4.39 5.59 19.91
CA ALA A 631 -5.67 6.11 20.37
C ALA A 631 -5.60 6.35 21.89
N GLY A 632 -5.74 7.61 22.31
CA GLY A 632 -5.53 8.06 23.70
C GLY A 632 -4.33 8.98 23.95
N GLY A 633 -3.45 9.20 22.95
CA GLY A 633 -2.39 10.22 23.02
C GLY A 633 -1.10 9.87 22.27
N SER A 634 -0.16 10.81 22.24
CA SER A 634 1.15 10.66 21.56
C SER A 634 2.23 9.96 22.40
N GLY A 635 1.89 9.48 23.60
CA GLY A 635 2.83 8.86 24.54
C GLY A 635 2.81 7.32 24.51
N PRO A 636 3.80 6.67 25.14
CA PRO A 636 3.81 5.21 25.26
C PRO A 636 2.70 4.74 26.21
N LEU A 637 2.15 3.56 25.94
CA LEU A 637 1.13 2.95 26.81
C LEU A 637 1.77 2.02 27.84
N GLY A 638 1.71 2.39 29.11
CA GLY A 638 2.24 1.56 30.19
C GLY A 638 3.73 1.26 30.01
N SER A 639 4.13 -0.01 30.10
CA SER A 639 5.52 -0.43 29.95
C SER A 639 5.96 -0.73 28.51
N PHE A 640 5.30 -0.13 27.52
CA PHE A 640 5.68 -0.20 26.12
C PHE A 640 6.60 0.95 25.67
N ASN A 641 7.36 1.61 26.54
CA ASN A 641 8.18 2.77 26.16
C ASN A 641 9.46 2.37 25.40
N SER A 642 9.47 2.51 24.06
CA SER A 642 10.66 2.24 23.24
C SER A 642 11.81 3.24 23.43
N LEU A 643 11.51 4.43 23.98
CA LEU A 643 12.46 5.50 24.22
C LEU A 643 13.15 5.39 25.60
N ALA A 644 12.62 4.57 26.50
CA ALA A 644 13.25 4.34 27.80
C ALA A 644 14.53 3.53 27.67
N ASN A 645 15.44 3.67 28.64
CA ASN A 645 16.69 2.92 28.66
C ASN A 645 16.43 1.40 28.78
N PRO A 646 17.28 0.54 28.19
CA PRO A 646 17.25 -0.89 28.45
C PRO A 646 17.32 -1.20 29.96
N GLY A 647 16.51 -2.16 30.41
CA GLY A 647 16.36 -2.54 31.81
C GLY A 647 15.33 -1.71 32.59
N ALA A 648 14.78 -0.63 32.01
CA ALA A 648 13.77 0.18 32.68
C ALA A 648 12.41 -0.54 32.77
N ALA A 649 11.73 -0.35 33.90
CA ALA A 649 10.43 -1.00 34.16
C ALA A 649 9.33 -0.53 33.19
N ASP A 650 9.40 0.69 32.68
CA ASP A 650 8.48 1.26 31.69
C ASP A 650 8.75 0.77 30.25
N ARG A 651 9.67 -0.18 30.06
CA ARG A 651 10.03 -0.77 28.76
C ARG A 651 9.82 -2.29 28.67
N VAL A 652 9.61 -2.98 29.80
CA VAL A 652 9.59 -4.45 29.85
C VAL A 652 8.66 -5.10 28.83
N ASP A 653 7.48 -4.52 28.58
CA ASP A 653 6.53 -5.10 27.64
C ASP A 653 7.00 -4.94 26.21
N TYR A 654 7.55 -3.79 25.86
CA TYR A 654 8.17 -3.57 24.56
C TYR A 654 9.26 -4.61 24.30
N ASP A 655 10.16 -4.83 25.27
CA ASP A 655 11.24 -5.80 25.13
C ASP A 655 10.71 -7.25 25.03
N ASN A 656 9.67 -7.62 25.78
CA ASN A 656 9.01 -8.93 25.64
C ASN A 656 8.45 -9.16 24.22
N PHE A 657 7.83 -8.15 23.60
CA PHE A 657 7.34 -8.24 22.23
C PHE A 657 8.48 -8.32 21.21
N VAL A 658 9.53 -7.50 21.36
CA VAL A 658 10.72 -7.56 20.50
C VAL A 658 11.37 -8.95 20.57
N ASN A 659 11.46 -9.54 21.78
CA ASN A 659 12.03 -10.87 21.99
C ASN A 659 11.18 -11.97 21.36
N TRP A 660 9.85 -11.91 21.50
CA TRP A 660 8.93 -12.84 20.85
C TRP A 660 9.02 -12.74 19.32
N ILE A 661 8.95 -11.53 18.76
CA ILE A 661 9.02 -11.28 17.32
C ILE A 661 10.37 -11.74 16.73
N SER A 662 11.47 -11.47 17.43
CA SER A 662 12.80 -11.87 16.99
C SER A 662 12.93 -13.38 16.85
N ASN A 663 12.18 -14.15 17.65
CA ASN A 663 12.14 -15.61 17.62
C ASN A 663 11.06 -16.19 16.67
N ASP A 664 10.64 -15.45 15.64
CA ASP A 664 9.53 -15.80 14.73
C ASP A 664 8.17 -15.92 15.41
N ALA A 665 7.96 -15.15 16.48
CA ALA A 665 6.66 -14.98 17.15
C ALA A 665 5.91 -16.31 17.38
N PRO A 666 6.54 -17.33 17.99
CA PRO A 666 5.99 -18.67 18.07
C PRO A 666 4.64 -18.68 18.79
N GLN A 667 3.71 -19.51 18.28
CA GLN A 667 2.35 -19.65 18.81
C GLN A 667 2.34 -20.27 20.20
#